data_AF-A0A7C6HLH9-F1
#
_entry.id   AF-A0A7C6HLH9-F1
#
_cell.length_a   1.000
_cell.length_b   1.000
_cell.length_c   1.000
_cell.angle_alpha   90.00
_cell.angle_beta   90.00
_cell.angle_gamma   90.00
#
_symmetry.space_group_name_H-M   'P 1'
#
loop_
_entity.id
_entity.type
_entity.pdbx_description
1 polymer ?
#
loop_
_entity_poly.entity_id
_entity_poly.type
_entity_poly.pdbx_seq_one_letter_code
_entity_poly.pdbx_strand_id
1 'polypeptide(L)'
;MARINVTINGRSFEAEQGLTIFQIARDNDIYIPTLCQDDKLESYGSCGMCVVEVEGNNKLVRACSTPASDKMVIHTRTERVTESRKTALELFITNHTGDCKAPCSLTCPDNLDIQGYVGLCGNEEYDAALRLIKEDLPLPASIGRICPHPCQTACRRALIDDDIEINYLKRFVADRDLNSGSPYRPEQKPWTGKHVAIVGGGPSGLSAAYFLLREGHDVTVYDENPEFGGMMRYGIPMYRLPNDIIYQEAQLIADMGATLVPNTRIGRDLSLDYLRENFDAVYVAVGMWQSIPLGIEGEDLAGVYGGIDFLYDFCVGRPLHLGKKVAVIGGGNTAMDAARTAIRMGAEEVTVLYRRTKADMPAEEIEIIEAEEEGIQFKFLVTPVSLKGQDGQLQGITLQNMRAIPPANPGERSKIEAIEGELTELNLDSLIVATGQRTNLAGLEDIATDRWGLIDIDKATYRTSLPGVFAGGDVIDNGYKIAIQAIADAKHASYVISNYLNGKEVNYVPDYHVVRTDVTREELLETFTEAESAKMEHMSPADRHDNFHEIAAGYTEVQAQYEGDRCLECGCMDYFECDLFDQFNRYDVEPERFAGEMSDFDHDNDHPYILIDPNKCVLCGMCVRVCDEVMGVYALGLADRGFESRMLPAAHRRLQDTNCISCGQCVELCPVGALQERRPVHKQVPLDSVHTFTTCAGCSFGCSQILESTGDMLLRALPVENCAVSGGLLCEKGRFELDRFLPANENRVRRHMVRHDGVLEEASFDEASLSFTRGAQALLTVEGADKLAVSISDEYTLEEIALIRSFTESYLGDTKLYSLDYKKSALEELLGSDSSPNTFNEVYSTDLLIVVGGDLLQSHPMMATKIRHAMKEGLQLGIINTQDTLMDKWTTELLKGDDLLALLTEFSGPTSELGQHYRKAKRALLVYDKDAVSYEEESKLLAIAQESGHFGSTGQGLIQLKANANSQGLYDMGVRGSREELLKDIESGQIKGLLLFGDSDLPEEYAAQLNFLAVQATKQSPTLMHADVILAGAAIAEKEGLITSSEGRVQAIERVLDTDLDSFDQLRYFWHHFDRSDSEINLENTRETVVFYNEDYQGILAPDQYAVWTKS
;
A
#
# COMPACT_ATOMS: atom_id res chain seq x y z
N MET A 1 -33.04 20.26 24.14
CA MET A 1 -34.07 20.20 23.07
C MET A 1 -35.11 19.15 23.46
N ALA A 2 -36.26 19.07 22.77
CA ALA A 2 -37.23 18.00 23.04
C ALA A 2 -36.68 16.66 22.54
N ARG A 3 -36.95 15.57 23.27
CA ARG A 3 -36.51 14.21 22.92
C ARG A 3 -37.65 13.43 22.27
N ILE A 4 -37.30 12.58 21.31
CA ILE A 4 -38.22 11.70 20.57
C ILE A 4 -37.79 10.24 20.77
N ASN A 5 -38.76 9.33 20.76
CA ASN A 5 -38.48 7.89 20.76
C ASN A 5 -38.68 7.31 19.36
N VAL A 6 -37.66 6.66 18.82
CA VAL A 6 -37.69 6.04 17.47
C VAL A 6 -37.36 4.56 17.61
N THR A 7 -38.00 3.69 16.83
CA THR A 7 -37.67 2.26 16.80
C THR A 7 -37.07 1.89 15.45
N ILE A 8 -35.85 1.36 15.43
CA ILE A 8 -35.14 0.92 14.22
C ILE A 8 -34.84 -0.58 14.35
N ASN A 9 -35.31 -1.39 13.40
CA ASN A 9 -35.15 -2.85 13.39
C ASN A 9 -35.55 -3.52 14.72
N GLY A 10 -36.65 -3.03 15.33
CA GLY A 10 -37.18 -3.53 16.61
C GLY A 10 -36.45 -3.05 17.87
N ARG A 11 -35.41 -2.22 17.76
CA ARG A 11 -34.71 -1.59 18.89
C ARG A 11 -35.16 -0.14 19.06
N SER A 12 -35.49 0.28 20.29
CA SER A 12 -35.94 1.65 20.57
C SER A 12 -34.79 2.53 21.05
N PHE A 13 -34.73 3.76 20.52
CA PHE A 13 -33.70 4.76 20.78
C PHE A 13 -34.35 6.09 21.15
N GLU A 14 -33.71 6.80 22.06
CA GLU A 14 -34.08 8.18 22.40
C GLU A 14 -33.12 9.13 21.67
N ALA A 15 -33.66 10.06 20.90
CA ALA A 15 -32.88 10.99 20.08
C ALA A 15 -33.36 12.44 20.25
N GLU A 16 -32.50 13.39 19.90
CA GLU A 16 -32.88 14.80 19.86
C GLU A 16 -33.83 15.08 18.68
N GLN A 17 -34.88 15.85 18.95
CA GLN A 17 -35.82 16.24 17.90
C GLN A 17 -35.12 17.12 16.86
N GLY A 18 -35.17 16.69 15.59
CA GLY A 18 -34.57 17.41 14.46
C GLY A 18 -33.54 16.57 13.70
N LEU A 19 -32.97 15.54 14.34
CA LEU A 19 -32.06 14.60 13.69
C LEU A 19 -32.78 13.78 12.61
N THR A 20 -32.03 13.46 11.56
CA THR A 20 -32.52 12.59 10.48
C THR A 20 -32.47 11.13 10.91
N ILE A 21 -33.22 10.27 10.20
CA ILE A 21 -33.18 8.82 10.44
C ILE A 21 -31.75 8.29 10.32
N PHE A 22 -30.98 8.78 9.35
CA PHE A 22 -29.59 8.35 9.12
C PHE A 22 -28.67 8.72 10.28
N GLN A 23 -28.75 9.95 10.79
CA GLN A 23 -27.96 10.40 11.94
C GLN A 23 -28.25 9.53 13.17
N ILE A 24 -29.54 9.31 13.48
CA ILE A 24 -29.93 8.46 14.61
C ILE A 24 -29.45 7.02 14.43
N ALA A 25 -29.52 6.48 13.20
CA ALA A 25 -29.02 5.15 12.92
C ALA A 25 -27.50 5.05 13.12
N ARG A 26 -26.74 6.01 12.59
CA ARG A 26 -25.28 6.06 12.74
C ARG A 26 -24.85 6.20 14.19
N ASP A 27 -25.45 7.11 14.94
CA ASP A 27 -25.14 7.35 16.36
C ASP A 27 -25.43 6.14 17.25
N ASN A 28 -26.11 5.11 16.72
CA ASN A 28 -26.46 3.87 17.40
C ASN A 28 -25.93 2.61 16.67
N ASP A 29 -24.88 2.76 15.85
CA ASP A 29 -24.20 1.67 15.13
C ASP A 29 -25.12 0.85 14.21
N ILE A 30 -26.15 1.48 13.65
CA ILE A 30 -27.04 0.87 12.67
C ILE A 30 -26.61 1.27 11.27
N TYR A 31 -26.03 0.30 10.56
CA TYR A 31 -25.59 0.49 9.19
C TYR A 31 -26.75 0.78 8.22
N ILE A 32 -26.65 1.92 7.53
CA ILE A 32 -27.47 2.31 6.37
C ILE A 32 -26.49 2.79 5.29
N PRO A 33 -26.48 2.20 4.08
CA PRO A 33 -25.48 2.55 3.07
C PRO A 33 -25.74 3.92 2.43
N THR A 34 -24.67 4.61 2.08
CA THR A 34 -24.68 5.90 1.38
C THR A 34 -23.49 5.98 0.42
N LEU A 35 -23.68 6.64 -0.72
CA LEU A 35 -22.59 7.00 -1.66
C LEU A 35 -22.54 8.52 -1.91
N CYS A 36 -23.31 9.32 -1.17
CA CYS A 36 -23.44 10.76 -1.41
C CYS A 36 -23.61 11.58 -0.13
N GLN A 37 -23.17 11.02 1.01
CA GLN A 37 -23.35 11.62 2.32
C GLN A 37 -22.01 11.67 3.05
N ASP A 38 -21.75 12.81 3.68
CA ASP A 38 -20.62 13.09 4.56
C ASP A 38 -21.09 14.08 5.65
N ASP A 39 -20.43 14.11 6.80
CA ASP A 39 -20.81 15.00 7.91
C ASP A 39 -20.50 16.48 7.66
N LYS A 40 -19.51 16.77 6.81
CA LYS A 40 -19.15 18.14 6.43
C LYS A 40 -20.17 18.74 5.45
N LEU A 41 -21.12 17.94 4.94
CA LEU A 41 -22.05 18.30 3.87
C LEU A 41 -23.51 18.29 4.33
N GLU A 42 -24.31 19.20 3.77
CA GLU A 42 -25.77 19.15 3.98
C GLU A 42 -26.39 17.86 3.41
N SER A 43 -27.58 17.49 3.87
CA SER A 43 -28.24 16.28 3.36
C SER A 43 -28.84 16.50 1.97
N TYR A 44 -28.27 15.87 0.94
CA TYR A 44 -28.74 15.95 -0.45
C TYR A 44 -29.59 14.74 -0.85
N GLY A 45 -29.11 13.54 -0.50
CA GLY A 45 -29.78 12.28 -0.76
C GLY A 45 -30.03 12.05 -2.25
N SER A 46 -29.01 12.09 -3.11
CA SER A 46 -29.10 11.75 -4.54
C SER A 46 -28.99 10.26 -4.82
N CYS A 47 -28.03 9.56 -4.20
CA CYS A 47 -27.65 8.20 -4.58
C CYS A 47 -28.75 7.14 -4.41
N GLY A 48 -29.70 7.34 -3.49
CA GLY A 48 -30.81 6.40 -3.26
C GLY A 48 -30.44 5.17 -2.43
N MET A 49 -29.19 5.01 -1.99
CA MET A 49 -28.77 3.88 -1.15
C MET A 49 -29.38 3.90 0.26
N CYS A 50 -29.59 5.08 0.83
CA CYS A 50 -30.07 5.24 2.21
C CYS A 50 -31.58 5.03 2.39
N VAL A 51 -32.26 4.40 1.43
CA VAL A 51 -33.71 4.16 1.52
C VAL A 51 -34.04 3.20 2.67
N VAL A 52 -35.12 3.49 3.39
CA VAL A 52 -35.66 2.69 4.49
C VAL A 52 -37.18 2.61 4.40
N GLU A 53 -37.75 1.59 5.03
CA GLU A 53 -39.19 1.41 5.15
C GLU A 53 -39.68 1.95 6.51
N VAL A 54 -40.71 2.78 6.51
CA VAL A 54 -41.31 3.36 7.72
C VAL A 54 -42.74 2.89 7.83
N GLU A 55 -43.13 2.35 8.99
CA GLU A 55 -44.50 1.85 9.19
C GLU A 55 -45.55 2.96 8.98
N GLY A 56 -46.61 2.62 8.25
CA GLY A 56 -47.65 3.57 7.85
C GLY A 56 -47.29 4.43 6.64
N ASN A 57 -46.10 4.31 6.08
CA ASN A 57 -45.72 4.95 4.81
C ASN A 57 -45.67 3.91 3.67
N ASN A 58 -46.43 4.16 2.60
CA ASN A 58 -46.47 3.25 1.44
C ASN A 58 -45.22 3.33 0.55
N LYS A 59 -44.43 4.40 0.69
CA LYS A 59 -43.19 4.62 -0.07
C LYS A 59 -41.97 4.42 0.83
N LEU A 60 -40.87 3.94 0.24
CA LEU A 60 -39.57 4.03 0.88
C LEU A 60 -39.16 5.50 1.00
N VAL A 61 -38.54 5.86 2.11
CA VAL A 61 -38.05 7.22 2.37
C VAL A 61 -36.54 7.21 2.46
N ARG A 62 -35.90 8.34 2.11
CA ARG A 62 -34.45 8.50 2.22
C ARG A 62 -34.10 8.82 3.66
N ALA A 63 -33.32 7.98 4.31
CA ALA A 63 -32.97 8.16 5.72
C ALA A 63 -32.17 9.44 5.97
N CYS A 64 -31.30 9.83 5.02
CA CYS A 64 -30.44 11.00 5.19
C CYS A 64 -31.17 12.34 5.20
N SER A 65 -32.32 12.46 4.53
CA SER A 65 -33.05 13.73 4.43
C SER A 65 -34.41 13.72 5.14
N THR A 66 -34.77 12.64 5.82
CA THR A 66 -36.04 12.52 6.56
C THR A 66 -35.81 12.76 8.04
N PRO A 67 -36.32 13.87 8.63
CA PRO A 67 -36.31 14.07 10.07
C PRO A 67 -37.13 12.98 10.78
N ALA A 68 -36.59 12.42 11.86
CA ALA A 68 -37.32 11.44 12.64
C ALA A 68 -38.43 12.11 13.48
N SER A 69 -39.54 11.39 13.66
CA SER A 69 -40.66 11.83 14.51
C SER A 69 -40.88 10.86 15.68
N ASP A 70 -41.51 11.36 16.75
CA ASP A 70 -41.82 10.54 17.92
C ASP A 70 -42.68 9.33 17.54
N LYS A 71 -42.27 8.16 18.03
CA LYS A 71 -42.85 6.82 17.79
C LYS A 71 -42.75 6.33 16.34
N MET A 72 -41.83 6.88 15.55
CA MET A 72 -41.54 6.35 14.21
C MET A 72 -40.93 4.94 14.32
N VAL A 73 -41.39 4.00 13.48
CA VAL A 73 -40.89 2.62 13.39
C VAL A 73 -40.29 2.40 12.01
N ILE A 74 -39.03 1.97 11.97
CA ILE A 74 -38.16 1.99 10.79
C ILE A 74 -37.55 0.61 10.60
N HIS A 75 -37.59 0.11 9.36
CA HIS A 75 -37.00 -1.16 8.96
C HIS A 75 -35.96 -0.90 7.87
N THR A 76 -34.71 -1.33 8.10
CA THR A 76 -33.58 -1.04 7.18
C THR A 76 -33.19 -2.23 6.29
N ARG A 77 -33.83 -3.40 6.49
CA ARG A 77 -33.52 -4.69 5.83
C ARG A 77 -34.78 -5.46 5.40
N THR A 78 -35.71 -4.80 4.72
CA THR A 78 -36.86 -5.48 4.09
C THR A 78 -36.51 -5.87 2.65
N GLU A 79 -37.19 -6.87 2.09
CA GLU A 79 -37.02 -7.29 0.69
C GLU A 79 -37.16 -6.10 -0.28
N ARG A 80 -38.13 -5.21 -0.03
CA ARG A 80 -38.33 -3.98 -0.80
C ARG A 80 -37.14 -3.02 -0.73
N VAL A 81 -36.53 -2.89 0.44
CA VAL A 81 -35.35 -2.03 0.64
C VAL A 81 -34.14 -2.63 -0.09
N THR A 82 -33.90 -3.93 0.06
CA THR A 82 -32.81 -4.64 -0.62
C THR A 82 -32.92 -4.53 -2.14
N GLU A 83 -34.09 -4.82 -2.71
CA GLU A 83 -34.34 -4.72 -4.15
C GLU A 83 -34.15 -3.30 -4.69
N SER A 84 -34.59 -2.29 -3.93
CA SER A 84 -34.41 -0.88 -4.32
C SER A 84 -32.94 -0.47 -4.34
N ARG A 85 -32.13 -0.98 -3.41
CA ARG A 85 -30.68 -0.72 -3.36
C ARG A 85 -29.95 -1.46 -4.48
N LYS A 86 -30.26 -2.75 -4.69
CA LYS A 86 -29.74 -3.55 -5.81
C LYS A 86 -30.00 -2.86 -7.15
N THR A 87 -31.23 -2.41 -7.39
CA THR A 87 -31.59 -1.67 -8.62
C THR A 87 -30.78 -0.37 -8.79
N ALA A 88 -30.54 0.38 -7.70
CA ALA A 88 -29.73 1.60 -7.77
C ALA A 88 -28.27 1.31 -8.13
N LEU A 89 -27.68 0.27 -7.53
CA LEU A 89 -26.32 -0.18 -7.81
C LEU A 89 -26.16 -0.70 -9.24
N GLU A 90 -27.10 -1.51 -9.72
CA GLU A 90 -27.09 -1.99 -11.10
C GLU A 90 -27.11 -0.81 -12.09
N LEU A 91 -27.90 0.23 -11.83
CA LEU A 91 -27.89 1.45 -12.65
C LEU A 91 -26.58 2.24 -12.58
N PHE A 92 -25.93 2.32 -11.41
CA PHE A 92 -24.62 2.99 -11.30
C PHE A 92 -23.56 2.28 -12.14
N ILE A 93 -23.52 0.95 -12.09
CA ILE A 93 -22.50 0.14 -12.77
C ILE A 93 -22.69 0.15 -14.29
N THR A 94 -23.91 0.35 -14.80
CA THR A 94 -24.16 0.42 -16.24
C THR A 94 -23.43 1.54 -16.97
N ASN A 95 -22.97 2.58 -16.25
CA ASN A 95 -22.22 3.71 -16.80
C ASN A 95 -20.90 3.99 -16.07
N HIS A 96 -20.43 3.05 -15.25
CA HIS A 96 -19.14 3.12 -14.57
C HIS A 96 -18.13 2.31 -15.38
N THR A 97 -17.21 2.99 -16.06
CA THR A 97 -16.22 2.35 -16.94
C THR A 97 -14.83 2.52 -16.34
N GLY A 98 -14.26 1.40 -15.88
CA GLY A 98 -12.95 1.32 -15.26
C GLY A 98 -12.70 -0.09 -14.73
N ASP A 99 -11.44 -0.54 -14.74
CA ASP A 99 -11.11 -1.84 -14.15
C ASP A 99 -11.02 -1.72 -12.64
N CYS A 100 -11.84 -2.50 -11.91
CA CYS A 100 -11.70 -2.58 -10.45
C CYS A 100 -10.34 -3.16 -10.08
N LYS A 101 -9.92 -4.24 -10.75
CA LYS A 101 -8.64 -4.93 -10.51
C LYS A 101 -7.97 -5.23 -11.84
N ALA A 102 -6.64 -5.28 -11.87
CA ALA A 102 -5.90 -5.59 -13.09
C ALA A 102 -6.28 -6.96 -13.69
N PRO A 103 -6.32 -7.09 -15.04
CA PRO A 103 -6.66 -8.35 -15.70
C PRO A 103 -5.75 -9.53 -15.34
N CYS A 104 -4.46 -9.28 -15.06
CA CYS A 104 -3.51 -10.30 -14.65
C CYS A 104 -3.91 -10.95 -13.32
N SER A 105 -4.39 -10.15 -12.35
CA SER A 105 -4.86 -10.64 -11.06
C SER A 105 -6.15 -11.46 -11.20
N LEU A 106 -7.11 -10.98 -12.01
CA LEU A 106 -8.39 -11.68 -12.25
C LEU A 106 -8.23 -13.02 -12.98
N THR A 107 -7.20 -13.14 -13.82
CA THR A 107 -6.91 -14.38 -14.56
C THR A 107 -6.11 -15.38 -13.71
N CYS A 108 -5.49 -14.92 -12.61
CA CYS A 108 -4.82 -15.80 -11.67
C CYS A 108 -5.85 -16.60 -10.87
N PRO A 109 -5.78 -17.95 -10.83
CA PRO A 109 -6.70 -18.77 -10.04
C PRO A 109 -6.79 -18.40 -8.56
N ASP A 110 -5.69 -17.93 -7.99
CA ASP A 110 -5.54 -17.57 -6.59
C ASP A 110 -5.89 -16.08 -6.32
N ASN A 111 -6.21 -15.34 -7.38
CA ASN A 111 -6.53 -13.92 -7.39
C ASN A 111 -5.46 -13.05 -6.71
N LEU A 112 -4.19 -13.42 -6.85
CA LEU A 112 -3.03 -12.70 -6.31
C LEU A 112 -3.07 -11.22 -6.69
N ASP A 113 -2.59 -10.35 -5.80
CA ASP A 113 -2.39 -8.94 -6.14
C ASP A 113 -1.13 -8.72 -7.00
N ILE A 114 -1.23 -9.09 -8.28
CA ILE A 114 -0.13 -9.04 -9.24
C ILE A 114 0.31 -7.61 -9.52
N GLN A 115 -0.64 -6.69 -9.70
CA GLN A 115 -0.29 -5.29 -9.91
C GLN A 115 0.48 -4.74 -8.70
N GLY A 116 0.01 -5.01 -7.48
CA GLY A 116 0.66 -4.58 -6.24
C GLY A 116 2.12 -5.02 -6.16
N TYR A 117 2.40 -6.34 -6.19
CA TYR A 117 3.79 -6.79 -5.98
C TYR A 117 4.72 -6.50 -7.17
N VAL A 118 4.20 -6.43 -8.40
CA VAL A 118 5.00 -6.01 -9.56
C VAL A 118 5.37 -4.53 -9.45
N GLY A 119 4.42 -3.68 -9.03
CA GLY A 119 4.69 -2.26 -8.78
C GLY A 119 5.66 -2.04 -7.63
N LEU A 120 5.54 -2.82 -6.56
CA LEU A 120 6.51 -2.81 -5.45
C LEU A 120 7.93 -3.21 -5.92
N CYS A 121 8.08 -4.18 -6.82
CA CYS A 121 9.37 -4.47 -7.44
C CYS A 121 9.93 -3.26 -8.23
N GLY A 122 9.10 -2.53 -8.98
CA GLY A 122 9.51 -1.29 -9.67
C GLY A 122 9.89 -0.15 -8.71
N ASN A 123 9.27 -0.13 -7.53
CA ASN A 123 9.61 0.77 -6.43
C ASN A 123 10.80 0.30 -5.58
N GLU A 124 11.45 -0.83 -5.91
CA GLU A 124 12.54 -1.46 -5.14
C GLU A 124 12.14 -1.97 -3.74
N GLU A 125 10.84 -2.10 -3.48
CA GLU A 125 10.24 -2.54 -2.21
C GLU A 125 10.05 -4.06 -2.17
N TYR A 126 11.15 -4.81 -2.31
CA TYR A 126 11.12 -6.27 -2.48
C TYR A 126 10.57 -7.04 -1.27
N ASP A 127 10.84 -6.56 -0.06
CA ASP A 127 10.35 -7.21 1.16
C ASP A 127 8.85 -6.98 1.34
N ALA A 128 8.34 -5.79 0.99
CA ALA A 128 6.90 -5.52 0.93
C ALA A 128 6.22 -6.35 -0.17
N ALA A 129 6.85 -6.47 -1.35
CA ALA A 129 6.35 -7.29 -2.46
C ALA A 129 6.21 -8.76 -2.05
N LEU A 130 7.20 -9.30 -1.34
CA LEU A 130 7.16 -10.65 -0.80
C LEU A 130 6.03 -10.82 0.23
N ARG A 131 5.88 -9.89 1.18
CA ARG A 131 4.81 -9.94 2.19
C ARG A 131 3.45 -10.00 1.53
N LEU A 132 3.20 -9.12 0.55
CA LEU A 132 1.98 -9.09 -0.25
C LEU A 132 1.75 -10.41 -0.99
N ILE A 133 2.79 -10.99 -1.61
CA ILE A 133 2.69 -12.31 -2.25
C ILE A 133 2.28 -13.38 -1.22
N LYS A 134 2.91 -13.40 -0.05
CA LYS A 134 2.68 -14.42 0.99
C LYS A 134 1.33 -14.29 1.69
N GLU A 135 0.62 -13.17 1.55
CA GLU A 135 -0.77 -13.07 2.02
C GLU A 135 -1.66 -14.14 1.38
N ASP A 136 -1.39 -14.46 0.12
CA ASP A 136 -2.19 -15.38 -0.69
C ASP A 136 -1.41 -16.61 -1.18
N LEU A 137 -0.08 -16.54 -1.28
CA LEU A 137 0.75 -17.58 -1.87
C LEU A 137 1.78 -18.13 -0.87
N PRO A 138 1.52 -19.29 -0.22
CA PRO A 138 2.42 -19.85 0.78
C PRO A 138 3.74 -20.41 0.22
N LEU A 139 3.77 -20.73 -1.08
CA LEU A 139 4.87 -21.42 -1.75
C LEU A 139 5.42 -20.61 -2.95
N PRO A 140 5.79 -19.33 -2.77
CA PRO A 140 6.09 -18.44 -3.89
C PRO A 140 7.37 -18.82 -4.64
N ALA A 141 8.38 -19.40 -3.99
CA ALA A 141 9.63 -19.81 -4.63
C ALA A 141 9.41 -21.04 -5.52
N SER A 142 8.61 -22.01 -5.07
CA SER A 142 8.21 -23.15 -5.92
C SER A 142 7.36 -22.70 -7.10
N ILE A 143 6.34 -21.87 -6.83
CA ILE A 143 5.38 -21.44 -7.87
C ILE A 143 6.02 -20.51 -8.89
N GLY A 144 6.95 -19.64 -8.50
CA GLY A 144 7.72 -18.81 -9.42
C GLY A 144 8.51 -19.60 -10.47
N ARG A 145 8.84 -20.87 -10.18
CA ARG A 145 9.56 -21.78 -11.10
C ARG A 145 8.65 -22.58 -12.02
N ILE A 146 7.50 -23.03 -11.54
CA ILE A 146 6.69 -24.05 -12.24
C ILE A 146 5.36 -23.53 -12.79
N CYS A 147 4.97 -22.29 -12.47
CA CYS A 147 3.69 -21.73 -12.88
C CYS A 147 3.59 -21.56 -14.41
N PRO A 148 2.49 -21.98 -15.04
CA PRO A 148 2.20 -21.73 -16.46
C PRO A 148 1.66 -20.30 -16.72
N HIS A 149 1.85 -19.39 -15.75
CA HIS A 149 1.63 -17.94 -15.89
C HIS A 149 0.37 -17.51 -16.66
N PRO A 150 -0.85 -18.01 -16.33
CA PRO A 150 -2.08 -17.61 -17.02
C PRO A 150 -2.32 -16.09 -16.93
N CYS A 151 -1.82 -15.44 -15.88
CA CYS A 151 -1.83 -14.00 -15.68
C CYS A 151 -1.14 -13.20 -16.80
N GLN A 152 -0.09 -13.74 -17.45
CA GLN A 152 0.63 -13.08 -18.55
C GLN A 152 -0.22 -13.03 -19.82
N THR A 153 -1.04 -14.05 -20.06
CA THR A 153 -1.93 -14.09 -21.24
C THR A 153 -2.97 -12.97 -21.28
N ALA A 154 -3.31 -12.40 -20.12
CA ALA A 154 -4.22 -11.27 -19.97
C ALA A 154 -3.49 -9.93 -19.76
N CYS A 155 -2.16 -9.92 -19.78
CA CYS A 155 -1.38 -8.71 -19.54
C CYS A 155 -1.58 -7.71 -20.70
N ARG A 156 -2.09 -6.51 -20.39
CA ARG A 156 -2.32 -5.46 -21.40
C ARG A 156 -1.03 -4.94 -22.04
N ARG A 157 0.12 -5.13 -21.39
CA ARG A 157 1.43 -4.78 -21.97
C ARG A 157 1.67 -5.52 -23.29
N ALA A 158 1.16 -6.73 -23.44
CA ALA A 158 1.23 -7.52 -24.67
C ALA A 158 0.51 -6.87 -25.88
N LEU A 159 -0.36 -5.87 -25.64
CA LEU A 159 -0.94 -5.07 -26.73
C LEU A 159 0.08 -4.12 -27.35
N ILE A 160 1.14 -3.76 -26.63
CA ILE A 160 2.20 -2.83 -27.03
C ILE A 160 3.49 -3.59 -27.40
N ASP A 161 4.00 -4.45 -26.52
CA ASP A 161 5.25 -5.18 -26.72
C ASP A 161 5.19 -6.57 -26.04
N ASP A 162 6.20 -6.94 -25.25
CA ASP A 162 6.21 -8.19 -24.48
C ASP A 162 5.31 -8.06 -23.24
N ASP A 163 4.71 -9.13 -22.74
CA ASP A 163 4.06 -9.10 -21.44
C ASP A 163 5.07 -8.88 -20.28
N ILE A 164 4.56 -8.81 -19.05
CA ILE A 164 5.40 -8.66 -17.86
C ILE A 164 5.78 -10.04 -17.37
N GLU A 165 7.06 -10.27 -17.09
CA GLU A 165 7.62 -11.53 -16.58
C GLU A 165 7.30 -11.76 -15.08
N ILE A 166 6.00 -11.80 -14.78
CA ILE A 166 5.39 -11.88 -13.44
C ILE A 166 5.93 -13.05 -12.61
N ASN A 167 6.09 -14.23 -13.21
CA ASN A 167 6.59 -15.42 -12.51
C ASN A 167 8.06 -15.26 -12.10
N TYR A 168 8.89 -14.59 -12.90
CA TYR A 168 10.30 -14.34 -12.58
C TYR A 168 10.46 -13.28 -11.49
N LEU A 169 9.63 -12.23 -11.49
CA LEU A 169 9.57 -11.27 -10.38
C LEU A 169 9.20 -11.96 -9.06
N LYS A 170 8.17 -12.80 -9.08
CA LYS A 170 7.75 -13.60 -7.92
C LYS A 170 8.87 -14.53 -7.44
N ARG A 171 9.56 -15.21 -8.36
CA ARG A 171 10.70 -16.06 -8.03
C ARG A 171 11.81 -15.25 -7.38
N PHE A 172 12.16 -14.10 -7.95
CA PHE A 172 13.25 -13.24 -7.47
C PHE A 172 13.04 -12.82 -6.01
N VAL A 173 11.87 -12.28 -5.66
CA VAL A 173 11.60 -11.85 -4.28
C VAL A 173 11.53 -13.03 -3.31
N ALA A 174 11.00 -14.18 -3.75
CA ALA A 174 10.95 -15.38 -2.94
C ALA A 174 12.35 -16.00 -2.70
N ASP A 175 13.21 -16.01 -3.71
CA ASP A 175 14.58 -16.48 -3.58
C ASP A 175 15.40 -15.55 -2.67
N ARG A 176 15.18 -14.23 -2.74
CA ARG A 176 15.79 -13.26 -1.79
C ARG A 176 15.41 -13.58 -0.35
N ASP A 177 14.13 -13.82 -0.09
CA ASP A 177 13.62 -14.16 1.24
C ASP A 177 14.25 -15.43 1.81
N LEU A 178 14.24 -16.52 1.03
CA LEU A 178 14.81 -17.80 1.46
C LEU A 178 16.32 -17.69 1.74
N ASN A 179 17.03 -16.84 0.99
CA ASN A 179 18.46 -16.60 1.16
C ASN A 179 18.82 -15.56 2.24
N SER A 180 17.84 -14.88 2.85
CA SER A 180 18.06 -13.85 3.88
C SER A 180 18.64 -14.39 5.20
N GLY A 181 18.54 -15.70 5.42
CA GLY A 181 18.86 -16.35 6.69
C GLY A 181 17.77 -16.24 7.77
N SER A 182 16.76 -15.38 7.55
CA SER A 182 15.57 -15.27 8.40
C SER A 182 14.30 -15.07 7.55
N PRO A 183 13.83 -16.11 6.84
CA PRO A 183 12.69 -16.00 5.95
C PRO A 183 11.42 -15.47 6.65
N TYR A 184 10.69 -14.59 5.98
CA TYR A 184 9.49 -13.95 6.50
C TYR A 184 8.39 -14.96 6.83
N ARG A 185 7.84 -14.84 8.03
CA ARG A 185 6.68 -15.61 8.50
C ARG A 185 5.52 -14.65 8.76
N PRO A 186 4.31 -14.97 8.27
CA PRO A 186 3.13 -14.15 8.51
C PRO A 186 2.75 -14.16 9.99
N GLU A 187 2.01 -13.13 10.41
CA GLU A 187 1.40 -13.12 11.73
C GLU A 187 0.30 -14.18 11.86
N GLN A 188 0.16 -14.75 13.07
CA GLN A 188 -0.84 -15.76 13.40
C GLN A 188 -1.82 -15.20 14.44
N LYS A 189 -3.11 -15.45 14.24
CA LYS A 189 -4.15 -15.13 15.22
C LYS A 189 -3.96 -15.97 16.50
N PRO A 190 -4.48 -15.51 17.65
CA PRO A 190 -4.44 -16.27 18.89
C PRO A 190 -5.04 -17.68 18.74
N TRP A 191 -4.48 -18.64 19.48
CA TRP A 191 -4.92 -20.04 19.42
C TRP A 191 -6.42 -20.19 19.69
N THR A 192 -7.11 -20.88 18.78
CA THR A 192 -8.57 -21.04 18.80
C THR A 192 -9.05 -22.22 19.65
N GLY A 193 -8.13 -23.11 20.06
CA GLY A 193 -8.50 -24.37 20.73
C GLY A 193 -8.95 -25.48 19.78
N LYS A 194 -8.79 -25.31 18.46
CA LYS A 194 -9.26 -26.22 17.42
C LYS A 194 -8.12 -26.96 16.73
N HIS A 195 -8.37 -28.22 16.38
CA HIS A 195 -7.41 -29.09 15.71
C HIS A 195 -7.92 -29.52 14.33
N VAL A 196 -7.07 -29.40 13.30
CA VAL A 196 -7.39 -29.80 11.92
C VAL A 196 -6.39 -30.83 11.42
N ALA A 197 -6.88 -31.94 10.87
CA ALA A 197 -6.06 -32.92 10.16
C ALA A 197 -6.09 -32.66 8.66
N ILE A 198 -4.92 -32.65 8.03
CA ILE A 198 -4.76 -32.52 6.58
C ILE A 198 -4.20 -33.84 6.04
N VAL A 199 -4.84 -34.37 5.00
CA VAL A 199 -4.45 -35.62 4.34
C VAL A 199 -3.87 -35.29 2.97
N GLY A 200 -2.55 -35.36 2.85
CA GLY A 200 -1.77 -34.98 1.68
C GLY A 200 -0.89 -33.77 1.97
N GLY A 201 0.42 -33.90 1.74
CA GLY A 201 1.46 -32.89 1.94
C GLY A 201 1.94 -32.25 0.65
N GLY A 202 1.07 -32.18 -0.37
CA GLY A 202 1.31 -31.47 -1.63
C GLY A 202 1.01 -29.96 -1.56
N PRO A 203 0.98 -29.25 -2.70
CA PRO A 203 0.75 -27.79 -2.72
C PRO A 203 -0.53 -27.39 -2.00
N SER A 204 -1.66 -28.06 -2.27
CA SER A 204 -2.93 -27.76 -1.60
C SER A 204 -2.90 -28.03 -0.09
N GLY A 205 -2.28 -29.13 0.34
CA GLY A 205 -2.23 -29.50 1.76
C GLY A 205 -1.31 -28.60 2.58
N LEU A 206 -0.12 -28.28 2.06
CA LEU A 206 0.80 -27.33 2.68
C LEU A 206 0.20 -25.92 2.74
N SER A 207 -0.46 -25.47 1.67
CA SER A 207 -1.14 -24.17 1.68
C SER A 207 -2.32 -24.12 2.65
N ALA A 208 -3.12 -25.19 2.75
CA ALA A 208 -4.19 -25.25 3.74
C ALA A 208 -3.64 -25.19 5.17
N ALA A 209 -2.51 -25.85 5.43
CA ALA A 209 -1.83 -25.75 6.73
C ALA A 209 -1.42 -24.31 7.04
N TYR A 210 -0.81 -23.63 6.07
CA TYR A 210 -0.39 -22.23 6.19
C TYR A 210 -1.56 -21.31 6.56
N PHE A 211 -2.69 -21.37 5.84
CA PHE A 211 -3.85 -20.50 6.11
C PHE A 211 -4.53 -20.83 7.44
N LEU A 212 -4.70 -22.12 7.77
CA LEU A 212 -5.33 -22.52 9.04
C LEU A 212 -4.48 -22.15 10.26
N LEU A 213 -3.14 -22.21 10.14
CA LEU A 213 -2.22 -21.73 11.16
C LEU A 213 -2.30 -20.22 11.36
N ARG A 214 -2.45 -19.43 10.28
CA ARG A 214 -2.68 -17.97 10.38
C ARG A 214 -3.99 -17.64 11.09
N GLU A 215 -5.00 -18.49 10.94
CA GLU A 215 -6.28 -18.39 11.66
C GLU A 215 -6.22 -18.86 13.12
N GLY A 216 -5.06 -19.33 13.60
CA GLY A 216 -4.85 -19.73 15.00
C GLY A 216 -5.26 -21.18 15.31
N HIS A 217 -5.52 -22.00 14.29
CA HIS A 217 -5.84 -23.43 14.48
C HIS A 217 -4.57 -24.27 14.57
N ASP A 218 -4.61 -25.35 15.34
CA ASP A 218 -3.54 -26.34 15.37
C ASP A 218 -3.72 -27.33 14.21
N VAL A 219 -2.64 -27.63 13.48
CA VAL A 219 -2.70 -28.36 12.21
C VAL A 219 -1.72 -29.53 12.20
N THR A 220 -2.21 -30.71 11.84
CA THR A 220 -1.36 -31.88 11.56
C THR A 220 -1.52 -32.32 10.11
N VAL A 221 -0.41 -32.40 9.37
CA VAL A 221 -0.38 -32.81 7.97
C VAL A 221 0.20 -34.22 7.86
N TYR A 222 -0.57 -35.14 7.28
CA TYR A 222 -0.17 -36.51 7.02
C TYR A 222 0.14 -36.72 5.54
N ASP A 223 1.30 -37.28 5.21
CA ASP A 223 1.65 -37.67 3.84
C ASP A 223 2.17 -39.11 3.79
N GLU A 224 1.84 -39.87 2.74
CA GLU A 224 2.33 -41.24 2.58
C GLU A 224 3.81 -41.32 2.18
N ASN A 225 4.35 -40.23 1.63
CA ASN A 225 5.72 -40.11 1.18
C ASN A 225 6.67 -39.74 2.32
N PRO A 226 7.99 -39.99 2.15
CA PRO A 226 8.98 -39.69 3.19
C PRO A 226 9.24 -38.19 3.39
N GLU A 227 8.99 -37.35 2.39
CA GLU A 227 9.18 -35.90 2.44
C GLU A 227 7.95 -35.17 1.87
N PHE A 228 7.75 -33.92 2.28
CA PHE A 228 6.63 -33.08 1.87
C PHE A 228 6.91 -32.38 0.53
N GLY A 229 5.83 -31.93 -0.13
CA GLY A 229 5.86 -31.28 -1.45
C GLY A 229 4.96 -31.96 -2.49
N GLY A 230 4.53 -33.20 -2.24
CA GLY A 230 3.65 -33.95 -3.14
C GLY A 230 4.14 -33.94 -4.60
N MET A 231 3.25 -33.64 -5.54
CA MET A 231 3.60 -33.61 -6.97
C MET A 231 4.70 -32.60 -7.33
N MET A 232 4.89 -31.53 -6.55
CA MET A 232 5.99 -30.60 -6.81
C MET A 232 7.36 -31.26 -6.59
N ARG A 233 7.45 -32.17 -5.62
CA ARG A 233 8.71 -32.89 -5.31
C ARG A 233 8.87 -34.17 -6.11
N TYR A 234 7.79 -34.92 -6.25
CA TYR A 234 7.83 -36.28 -6.81
C TYR A 234 7.39 -36.34 -8.28
N GLY A 235 6.90 -35.24 -8.85
CA GLY A 235 6.43 -35.17 -10.23
C GLY A 235 7.16 -34.13 -11.09
N ILE A 236 8.06 -33.32 -10.52
CA ILE A 236 8.82 -32.29 -11.25
C ILE A 236 10.32 -32.53 -11.02
N PRO A 237 11.14 -32.60 -12.08
CA PRO A 237 12.59 -32.81 -11.95
C PRO A 237 13.32 -31.65 -11.27
N MET A 238 14.42 -31.97 -10.59
CA MET A 238 15.20 -31.01 -9.80
C MET A 238 15.91 -29.91 -10.61
N TYR A 239 16.09 -30.07 -11.93
CA TYR A 239 16.61 -29.01 -12.79
C TYR A 239 15.61 -27.86 -13.00
N ARG A 240 14.33 -28.13 -12.72
CA ARG A 240 13.20 -27.20 -12.90
C ARG A 240 12.68 -26.71 -11.54
N LEU A 241 12.58 -27.62 -10.57
CA LEU A 241 12.22 -27.28 -9.20
C LEU A 241 13.14 -28.03 -8.21
N PRO A 242 14.16 -27.35 -7.66
CA PRO A 242 15.07 -27.96 -6.69
C PRO A 242 14.36 -28.42 -5.40
N ASN A 243 14.77 -29.58 -4.89
CA ASN A 243 14.15 -30.21 -3.70
C ASN A 243 14.40 -29.42 -2.40
N ASP A 244 15.49 -28.68 -2.33
CA ASP A 244 15.86 -27.82 -1.21
C ASP A 244 14.94 -26.60 -1.10
N ILE A 245 14.46 -26.05 -2.22
CA ILE A 245 13.46 -24.97 -2.23
C ILE A 245 12.15 -25.46 -1.61
N ILE A 246 11.65 -26.62 -2.08
CA ILE A 246 10.43 -27.24 -1.53
C ILE A 246 10.60 -27.53 -0.04
N TYR A 247 11.77 -28.03 0.37
CA TYR A 247 12.07 -28.33 1.76
C TYR A 247 12.03 -27.05 2.61
N GLN A 248 12.65 -25.96 2.16
CA GLN A 248 12.67 -24.69 2.90
C GLN A 248 11.26 -24.12 3.09
N GLU A 249 10.42 -24.15 2.05
CA GLU A 249 9.03 -23.68 2.15
C GLU A 249 8.17 -24.57 3.06
N ALA A 250 8.34 -25.90 2.99
CA ALA A 250 7.66 -26.82 3.90
C ALA A 250 8.15 -26.65 5.36
N GLN A 251 9.44 -26.40 5.55
CA GLN A 251 10.03 -26.12 6.86
C GLN A 251 9.50 -24.81 7.44
N LEU A 252 9.28 -23.78 6.62
CA LEU A 252 8.66 -22.53 7.08
C LEU A 252 7.26 -22.77 7.65
N ILE A 253 6.46 -23.63 7.03
CA ILE A 253 5.14 -24.02 7.52
C ILE A 253 5.24 -24.85 8.82
N ALA A 254 6.24 -25.72 8.93
CA ALA A 254 6.53 -26.44 10.17
C ALA A 254 6.96 -25.47 11.30
N ASP A 255 7.76 -24.46 10.98
CA ASP A 255 8.24 -23.44 11.92
C ASP A 255 7.11 -22.50 12.39
N MET A 256 6.04 -22.35 11.60
CA MET A 256 4.78 -21.71 12.02
C MET A 256 3.95 -22.58 12.98
N GLY A 257 4.31 -23.85 13.17
CA GLY A 257 3.67 -24.77 14.12
C GLY A 257 2.96 -25.97 13.50
N ALA A 258 2.98 -26.18 12.18
CA ALA A 258 2.38 -27.39 11.60
C ALA A 258 3.12 -28.65 12.08
N THR A 259 2.37 -29.65 12.54
CA THR A 259 2.92 -30.98 12.79
C THR A 259 2.95 -31.77 11.48
N LEU A 260 4.14 -31.95 10.93
CA LEU A 260 4.35 -32.70 9.68
C LEU A 260 4.64 -34.18 9.96
N VAL A 261 3.75 -35.08 9.54
CA VAL A 261 3.82 -36.53 9.77
C VAL A 261 4.01 -37.29 8.44
N PRO A 262 5.26 -37.58 8.03
CA PRO A 262 5.52 -38.32 6.78
C PRO A 262 5.25 -39.82 6.94
N ASN A 263 5.38 -40.57 5.83
CA ASN A 263 5.25 -42.03 5.75
C ASN A 263 3.92 -42.60 6.30
N THR A 264 2.86 -41.81 6.33
CA THR A 264 1.57 -42.17 6.92
C THR A 264 0.47 -42.14 5.86
N ARG A 265 -0.02 -43.32 5.49
CA ARG A 265 -1.09 -43.48 4.51
C ARG A 265 -2.43 -43.71 5.19
N ILE A 266 -3.39 -42.85 4.91
CA ILE A 266 -4.78 -43.02 5.36
C ILE A 266 -5.43 -44.21 4.64
N GLY A 267 -6.13 -45.04 5.41
CA GLY A 267 -6.64 -46.36 5.02
C GLY A 267 -5.67 -47.52 5.27
N ARG A 268 -4.38 -47.26 5.48
CA ARG A 268 -3.36 -48.28 5.82
C ARG A 268 -2.86 -48.16 7.26
N ASP A 269 -2.36 -46.98 7.61
CA ASP A 269 -1.70 -46.74 8.89
C ASP A 269 -2.66 -46.09 9.90
N LEU A 270 -3.54 -45.20 9.42
CA LEU A 270 -4.64 -44.57 10.16
C LEU A 270 -5.93 -44.66 9.32
N SER A 271 -7.10 -44.70 9.96
CA SER A 271 -8.39 -44.65 9.24
C SER A 271 -8.91 -43.21 9.13
N LEU A 272 -9.76 -42.94 8.14
CA LEU A 272 -10.45 -41.65 8.04
C LEU A 272 -11.33 -41.39 9.27
N ASP A 273 -11.99 -42.41 9.81
CA ASP A 273 -12.79 -42.30 11.03
C ASP A 273 -11.95 -41.92 12.26
N TYR A 274 -10.73 -42.47 12.39
CA TYR A 274 -9.82 -42.05 13.44
C TYR A 274 -9.54 -40.55 13.37
N LEU A 275 -9.29 -39.99 12.17
CA LEU A 275 -9.07 -38.54 12.03
C LEU A 275 -10.31 -37.74 12.43
N ARG A 276 -11.51 -38.19 12.02
CA ARG A 276 -12.78 -37.53 12.35
C ARG A 276 -13.12 -37.57 13.85
N GLU A 277 -12.66 -38.59 14.57
CA GLU A 277 -12.88 -38.72 16.02
C GLU A 277 -11.88 -37.89 16.85
N ASN A 278 -10.71 -37.56 16.30
CA ASN A 278 -9.61 -36.91 17.04
C ASN A 278 -9.35 -35.46 16.62
N PHE A 279 -9.93 -34.99 15.52
CA PHE A 279 -9.79 -33.63 15.01
C PHE A 279 -11.18 -32.99 14.80
N ASP A 280 -11.27 -31.67 14.93
CA ASP A 280 -12.52 -30.93 14.74
C ASP A 280 -12.92 -30.85 13.25
N ALA A 281 -11.94 -30.92 12.34
CA ALA A 281 -12.14 -30.96 10.90
C ALA A 281 -11.03 -31.77 10.20
N VAL A 282 -11.36 -32.31 9.02
CA VAL A 282 -10.41 -33.02 8.14
C VAL A 282 -10.43 -32.39 6.75
N TYR A 283 -9.26 -32.09 6.19
CA TYR A 283 -9.10 -31.61 4.81
C TYR A 283 -8.35 -32.65 3.97
N VAL A 284 -8.93 -33.07 2.85
CA VAL A 284 -8.40 -34.12 1.98
C VAL A 284 -7.84 -33.52 0.68
N ALA A 285 -6.52 -33.65 0.51
CA ALA A 285 -5.74 -33.06 -0.58
C ALA A 285 -4.74 -34.07 -1.17
N VAL A 286 -5.21 -35.28 -1.48
CA VAL A 286 -4.35 -36.43 -1.86
C VAL A 286 -3.76 -36.37 -3.26
N GLY A 287 -4.20 -35.45 -4.13
CA GLY A 287 -3.70 -35.31 -5.51
C GLY A 287 -4.05 -36.49 -6.45
N MET A 288 -3.44 -36.52 -7.64
CA MET A 288 -3.70 -37.51 -8.69
C MET A 288 -2.45 -38.35 -9.06
N TRP A 289 -2.18 -39.41 -8.32
CA TRP A 289 -0.94 -40.19 -8.44
C TRP A 289 -0.91 -41.30 -9.50
N GLN A 290 -1.98 -41.51 -10.26
CA GLN A 290 -2.04 -42.63 -11.21
C GLN A 290 -2.02 -42.18 -12.66
N SER A 291 -1.10 -42.74 -13.45
CA SER A 291 -1.04 -42.57 -14.90
C SER A 291 -2.28 -43.19 -15.59
N ILE A 292 -2.81 -42.53 -16.62
CA ILE A 292 -3.88 -43.12 -17.45
C ILE A 292 -3.25 -44.06 -18.49
N PRO A 293 -3.63 -45.35 -18.53
CA PRO A 293 -3.13 -46.27 -19.55
C PRO A 293 -3.68 -45.94 -20.94
N LEU A 294 -2.92 -46.29 -21.98
CA LEU A 294 -3.29 -46.19 -23.39
C LEU A 294 -4.41 -47.15 -23.77
N GLY A 295 -4.52 -48.31 -23.09
CA GLY A 295 -5.53 -49.31 -23.38
C GLY A 295 -5.26 -50.07 -24.69
N ILE A 296 -3.99 -50.26 -25.03
CA ILE A 296 -3.53 -50.96 -26.25
C ILE A 296 -2.80 -52.25 -25.91
N GLU A 297 -2.70 -53.17 -26.88
CA GLU A 297 -1.99 -54.43 -26.69
C GLU A 297 -0.48 -54.20 -26.47
N GLY A 298 0.08 -54.88 -25.47
CA GLY A 298 1.50 -54.84 -25.11
C GLY A 298 1.90 -53.78 -24.07
N GLU A 299 0.93 -53.13 -23.41
CA GLU A 299 1.18 -52.10 -22.39
C GLU A 299 1.85 -52.63 -21.11
N ASP A 300 1.71 -53.94 -20.81
CA ASP A 300 2.36 -54.60 -19.67
C ASP A 300 3.81 -55.07 -19.96
N LEU A 301 4.37 -54.75 -21.14
CA LEU A 301 5.74 -55.13 -21.49
C LEU A 301 6.77 -54.42 -20.61
N ALA A 302 7.84 -55.12 -20.26
CA ALA A 302 8.98 -54.49 -19.60
C ALA A 302 9.60 -53.43 -20.53
N GLY A 303 9.89 -52.25 -19.97
CA GLY A 303 10.30 -51.06 -20.72
C GLY A 303 9.16 -50.06 -20.99
N VAL A 304 7.90 -50.39 -20.65
CA VAL A 304 6.80 -49.42 -20.65
C VAL A 304 6.62 -48.84 -19.25
N TYR A 305 6.62 -47.51 -19.16
CA TYR A 305 6.50 -46.76 -17.92
C TYR A 305 5.32 -45.78 -17.99
N GLY A 306 4.59 -45.62 -16.89
CA GLY A 306 3.69 -44.47 -16.72
C GLY A 306 4.52 -43.21 -16.48
N GLY A 307 4.08 -42.06 -16.99
CA GLY A 307 4.83 -40.80 -16.88
C GLY A 307 5.01 -40.33 -15.43
N ILE A 308 3.98 -40.45 -14.60
CA ILE A 308 4.07 -40.13 -13.17
C ILE A 308 4.98 -41.14 -12.47
N ASP A 309 4.79 -42.44 -12.75
CA ASP A 309 5.53 -43.52 -12.12
C ASP A 309 7.04 -43.40 -12.42
N PHE A 310 7.38 -43.06 -13.66
CA PHE A 310 8.75 -42.80 -14.11
C PHE A 310 9.40 -41.64 -13.36
N LEU A 311 8.73 -40.47 -13.31
CA LEU A 311 9.26 -39.30 -12.63
C LEU A 311 9.34 -39.50 -11.12
N TYR A 312 8.34 -40.17 -10.53
CA TYR A 312 8.36 -40.54 -9.11
C TYR A 312 9.59 -41.39 -8.80
N ASP A 313 9.75 -42.51 -9.52
CA ASP A 313 10.86 -43.44 -9.30
C ASP A 313 12.22 -42.76 -9.51
N PHE A 314 12.32 -41.85 -10.49
CA PHE A 314 13.50 -41.02 -10.69
C PHE A 314 13.78 -40.12 -9.46
N CYS A 315 12.79 -39.33 -9.03
CA CYS A 315 12.94 -38.39 -7.91
C CYS A 315 13.27 -39.09 -6.58
N VAL A 316 12.75 -40.29 -6.34
CA VAL A 316 13.06 -41.06 -5.12
C VAL A 316 14.33 -41.93 -5.23
N GLY A 317 15.02 -41.88 -6.38
CA GLY A 317 16.25 -42.65 -6.61
C GLY A 317 16.05 -44.16 -6.74
N ARG A 318 14.86 -44.61 -7.17
CA ARG A 318 14.61 -46.02 -7.48
C ARG A 318 15.31 -46.40 -8.79
N PRO A 319 15.86 -47.62 -8.91
CA PRO A 319 16.52 -48.04 -10.13
C PRO A 319 15.56 -48.06 -11.33
N LEU A 320 15.85 -47.25 -12.33
CA LEU A 320 15.15 -47.20 -13.62
C LEU A 320 16.03 -47.83 -14.70
N HIS A 321 15.46 -48.72 -15.50
CA HIS A 321 16.15 -49.40 -16.59
C HIS A 321 15.67 -48.85 -17.94
N LEU A 322 16.15 -47.65 -18.29
CA LEU A 322 15.92 -47.06 -19.60
C LEU A 322 16.82 -47.71 -20.65
N GLY A 323 16.25 -48.00 -21.81
CA GLY A 323 17.01 -48.38 -22.99
C GLY A 323 17.62 -47.16 -23.71
N LYS A 324 18.26 -47.40 -24.86
CA LYS A 324 18.96 -46.35 -25.61
C LYS A 324 17.99 -45.50 -26.44
N LYS A 325 16.92 -46.13 -26.92
CA LYS A 325 15.88 -45.50 -27.73
C LYS A 325 14.58 -45.38 -26.95
N VAL A 326 14.24 -44.16 -26.54
CA VAL A 326 13.09 -43.88 -25.68
C VAL A 326 12.05 -43.09 -26.47
N ALA A 327 10.78 -43.45 -26.33
CA ALA A 327 9.68 -42.61 -26.79
C ALA A 327 8.83 -42.12 -25.62
N VAL A 328 8.32 -40.90 -25.70
CA VAL A 328 7.40 -40.32 -24.72
C VAL A 328 6.10 -39.97 -25.42
N ILE A 329 4.97 -40.50 -24.96
CA ILE A 329 3.65 -40.18 -25.51
C ILE A 329 3.02 -39.08 -24.66
N GLY A 330 2.79 -37.91 -25.26
CA GLY A 330 2.18 -36.77 -24.59
C GLY A 330 2.61 -35.45 -25.21
N GLY A 331 2.03 -34.35 -24.73
CA GLY A 331 2.40 -33.00 -25.18
C GLY A 331 2.32 -31.92 -24.11
N GLY A 332 2.03 -32.30 -22.85
CA GLY A 332 2.03 -31.37 -21.71
C GLY A 332 3.37 -31.39 -20.95
N ASN A 333 3.47 -30.58 -19.90
CA ASN A 333 4.72 -30.41 -19.13
C ASN A 333 5.28 -31.73 -18.58
N THR A 334 4.44 -32.65 -18.06
CA THR A 334 4.89 -33.99 -17.64
C THR A 334 5.61 -34.77 -18.75
N ALA A 335 5.18 -34.61 -20.01
CA ALA A 335 5.83 -35.27 -21.14
C ALA A 335 7.20 -34.64 -21.45
N MET A 336 7.32 -33.31 -21.32
CA MET A 336 8.60 -32.61 -21.50
C MET A 336 9.56 -32.99 -20.39
N ASP A 337 9.09 -32.95 -19.14
CA ASP A 337 9.87 -33.34 -17.96
C ASP A 337 10.39 -34.78 -18.06
N ALA A 338 9.55 -35.72 -18.49
CA ALA A 338 9.95 -37.10 -18.71
C ALA A 338 10.97 -37.25 -19.86
N ALA A 339 10.79 -36.53 -20.96
CA ALA A 339 11.69 -36.61 -22.12
C ALA A 339 13.08 -36.04 -21.79
N ARG A 340 13.14 -34.87 -21.14
CA ARG A 340 14.36 -34.20 -20.70
C ARG A 340 15.08 -34.96 -19.59
N THR A 341 14.33 -35.59 -18.70
CA THR A 341 14.89 -36.51 -17.70
C THR A 341 15.52 -37.74 -18.39
N ALA A 342 14.82 -38.35 -19.36
CA ALA A 342 15.32 -39.54 -20.06
C ALA A 342 16.63 -39.28 -20.84
N ILE A 343 16.76 -38.14 -21.52
CA ILE A 343 17.99 -37.81 -22.25
C ILE A 343 19.16 -37.59 -21.28
N ARG A 344 18.95 -36.88 -20.16
CA ARG A 344 19.96 -36.63 -19.11
C ARG A 344 20.38 -37.89 -18.35
N MET A 345 19.49 -38.89 -18.28
CA MET A 345 19.80 -40.22 -17.74
C MET A 345 20.65 -41.09 -18.69
N GLY A 346 20.96 -40.61 -19.91
CA GLY A 346 21.86 -41.26 -20.85
C GLY A 346 21.18 -42.02 -21.99
N ALA A 347 19.91 -41.74 -22.29
CA ALA A 347 19.31 -42.20 -23.54
C ALA A 347 20.05 -41.61 -24.76
N GLU A 348 20.25 -42.39 -25.81
CA GLU A 348 20.93 -41.93 -27.03
C GLU A 348 19.96 -41.23 -28.00
N GLU A 349 18.68 -41.63 -27.98
CA GLU A 349 17.63 -41.10 -28.85
C GLU A 349 16.32 -41.01 -28.05
N VAL A 350 15.78 -39.81 -27.89
CA VAL A 350 14.47 -39.56 -27.25
C VAL A 350 13.52 -38.94 -28.26
N THR A 351 12.34 -39.53 -28.44
CA THR A 351 11.30 -39.01 -29.34
C THR A 351 9.98 -38.77 -28.61
N VAL A 352 9.49 -37.53 -28.63
CA VAL A 352 8.13 -37.19 -28.19
C VAL A 352 7.13 -37.49 -29.31
N LEU A 353 6.13 -38.30 -28.99
CA LEU A 353 5.03 -38.68 -29.87
C LEU A 353 3.77 -37.92 -29.45
N TYR A 354 3.32 -36.99 -30.28
CA TYR A 354 2.14 -36.17 -29.99
C TYR A 354 1.07 -36.31 -31.06
N ARG A 355 -0.19 -36.45 -30.61
CA ARG A 355 -1.33 -36.71 -31.49
C ARG A 355 -1.81 -35.50 -32.30
N ARG A 356 -1.36 -34.30 -31.96
CA ARG A 356 -1.71 -33.04 -32.66
C ARG A 356 -0.46 -32.32 -33.17
N THR A 357 -0.61 -31.08 -33.63
CA THR A 357 0.49 -30.24 -34.12
C THR A 357 1.30 -29.65 -32.96
N LYS A 358 2.48 -29.08 -33.26
CA LYS A 358 3.32 -28.35 -32.28
C LYS A 358 2.54 -27.21 -31.61
N ALA A 359 1.80 -26.42 -32.38
CA ALA A 359 0.99 -25.30 -31.88
C ALA A 359 -0.18 -25.75 -30.97
N ASP A 360 -0.58 -27.03 -31.03
CA ASP A 360 -1.62 -27.57 -30.15
C ASP A 360 -1.06 -28.18 -28.86
N MET A 361 0.26 -28.12 -28.62
CA MET A 361 0.89 -28.67 -27.42
C MET A 361 0.44 -27.91 -26.16
N PRO A 362 0.01 -28.61 -25.10
CA PRO A 362 -0.29 -27.98 -23.81
C PRO A 362 0.92 -27.55 -22.98
N ALA A 363 2.13 -27.98 -23.33
CA ALA A 363 3.35 -27.60 -22.60
C ALA A 363 3.72 -26.14 -22.86
N GLU A 364 4.40 -25.54 -21.89
CA GLU A 364 4.92 -24.17 -22.05
C GLU A 364 5.92 -24.11 -23.21
N GLU A 365 5.89 -23.01 -23.96
CA GLU A 365 6.70 -22.88 -25.17
C GLU A 365 8.19 -23.04 -24.88
N ILE A 366 8.66 -22.46 -23.76
CA ILE A 366 10.05 -22.59 -23.31
C ILE A 366 10.44 -24.05 -23.07
N GLU A 367 9.55 -24.88 -22.50
CA GLU A 367 9.83 -26.30 -22.25
C GLU A 367 9.99 -27.09 -23.56
N ILE A 368 9.26 -26.69 -24.61
CA ILE A 368 9.37 -27.28 -25.94
C ILE A 368 10.68 -26.84 -26.60
N ILE A 369 11.02 -25.55 -26.53
CA ILE A 369 12.27 -25.00 -27.09
C ILE A 369 13.48 -25.68 -26.42
N GLU A 370 13.50 -25.72 -25.10
CA GLU A 370 14.63 -26.31 -24.36
C GLU A 370 14.78 -27.81 -24.62
N ALA A 371 13.67 -28.53 -24.80
CA ALA A 371 13.69 -29.93 -25.19
C ALA A 371 14.31 -30.13 -26.59
N GLU A 372 13.96 -29.28 -27.57
CA GLU A 372 14.55 -29.32 -28.90
C GLU A 372 16.06 -28.99 -28.87
N GLU A 373 16.46 -28.01 -28.06
CA GLU A 373 17.88 -27.64 -27.86
C GLU A 373 18.71 -28.77 -27.22
N GLU A 374 18.10 -29.59 -26.36
CA GLU A 374 18.70 -30.80 -25.77
C GLU A 374 18.71 -32.01 -26.73
N GLY A 375 18.23 -31.84 -27.98
CA GLY A 375 18.28 -32.87 -29.02
C GLY A 375 17.10 -33.84 -29.02
N ILE A 376 16.02 -33.53 -28.28
CA ILE A 376 14.80 -34.35 -28.26
C ILE A 376 14.06 -34.19 -29.59
N GLN A 377 13.67 -35.32 -30.19
CA GLN A 377 12.96 -35.33 -31.45
C GLN A 377 11.45 -35.27 -31.23
N PHE A 378 10.73 -34.56 -32.10
CA PHE A 378 9.27 -34.50 -32.05
C PHE A 378 8.65 -35.16 -33.28
N LYS A 379 7.70 -36.06 -33.04
CA LYS A 379 6.84 -36.65 -34.07
C LYS A 379 5.39 -36.28 -33.78
N PHE A 380 4.87 -35.37 -34.58
CA PHE A 380 3.51 -34.88 -34.49
C PHE A 380 2.54 -35.72 -35.32
N LEU A 381 1.25 -35.54 -35.06
CA LEU A 381 0.15 -36.19 -35.78
C LEU A 381 0.27 -37.71 -35.79
N VAL A 382 0.64 -38.29 -34.66
CA VAL A 382 0.72 -39.75 -34.49
C VAL A 382 0.01 -40.19 -33.21
N THR A 383 -0.66 -41.33 -33.26
CA THR A 383 -1.29 -41.94 -32.07
C THR A 383 -0.93 -43.42 -31.98
N PRO A 384 -0.62 -43.96 -30.79
CA PRO A 384 -0.23 -45.35 -30.63
C PRO A 384 -1.40 -46.31 -30.89
N VAL A 385 -1.12 -47.44 -31.55
CA VAL A 385 -2.11 -48.48 -31.87
C VAL A 385 -1.79 -49.81 -31.18
N SER A 386 -0.52 -50.23 -31.20
CA SER A 386 -0.07 -51.48 -30.56
C SER A 386 1.42 -51.42 -30.25
N LEU A 387 1.84 -52.14 -29.22
CA LEU A 387 3.24 -52.31 -28.83
C LEU A 387 3.77 -53.68 -29.24
N LYS A 388 5.01 -53.73 -29.71
CA LYS A 388 5.70 -54.95 -30.12
C LYS A 388 6.74 -55.32 -29.07
N GLY A 389 6.64 -56.54 -28.56
CA GLY A 389 7.62 -57.08 -27.62
C GLY A 389 8.21 -58.41 -28.08
N GLN A 390 9.43 -58.68 -27.63
CA GLN A 390 10.10 -59.97 -27.76
C GLN A 390 10.59 -60.39 -26.36
N ASP A 391 10.33 -61.65 -25.97
CA ASP A 391 10.72 -62.20 -24.66
C ASP A 391 10.25 -61.35 -23.45
N GLY A 392 9.10 -60.69 -23.59
CA GLY A 392 8.51 -59.82 -22.57
C GLY A 392 9.11 -58.40 -22.49
N GLN A 393 10.07 -58.08 -23.35
CA GLN A 393 10.70 -56.76 -23.45
C GLN A 393 10.17 -55.98 -24.66
N LEU A 394 9.98 -54.68 -24.50
CA LEU A 394 9.57 -53.77 -25.57
C LEU A 394 10.66 -53.66 -26.67
N GLN A 395 10.25 -53.68 -27.94
CA GLN A 395 11.14 -53.46 -29.09
C GLN A 395 10.64 -52.43 -30.10
N GLY A 396 9.35 -52.07 -30.05
CA GLY A 396 8.80 -51.11 -30.99
C GLY A 396 7.34 -50.75 -30.73
N ILE A 397 6.89 -49.71 -31.42
CA ILE A 397 5.53 -49.20 -31.40
C ILE A 397 5.00 -49.06 -32.83
N THR A 398 3.72 -49.39 -33.02
CA THR A 398 2.98 -49.08 -34.23
C THR A 398 2.11 -47.86 -33.99
N LEU A 399 2.26 -46.86 -34.84
CA LEU A 399 1.59 -45.57 -34.78
C LEU A 399 0.62 -45.44 -35.95
N GLN A 400 -0.54 -44.87 -35.69
CA GLN A 400 -1.46 -44.40 -36.71
C GLN A 400 -1.12 -42.95 -37.07
N ASN A 401 -0.90 -42.67 -38.36
CA ASN A 401 -0.68 -41.31 -38.84
C ASN A 401 -2.02 -40.56 -38.88
N MET A 402 -2.00 -39.32 -38.42
CA MET A 402 -3.15 -38.44 -38.31
C MET A 402 -3.00 -37.26 -39.27
N ARG A 403 -4.10 -36.62 -39.61
CA ARG A 403 -4.12 -35.29 -40.25
C ARG A 403 -4.82 -34.29 -39.34
N ALA A 404 -4.29 -33.08 -39.28
CA ALA A 404 -4.94 -31.96 -38.59
C ALA A 404 -5.95 -31.29 -39.52
N ILE A 405 -7.11 -30.98 -38.96
CA ILE A 405 -8.09 -30.07 -39.53
C ILE A 405 -8.01 -28.80 -38.67
N PRO A 406 -7.60 -27.66 -39.27
CA PRO A 406 -7.50 -26.40 -38.54
C PRO A 406 -8.83 -26.04 -37.85
N PRO A 407 -8.78 -25.42 -36.67
CA PRO A 407 -9.96 -24.94 -35.98
C PRO A 407 -10.69 -23.87 -36.80
N ALA A 408 -11.99 -23.69 -36.54
CA ALA A 408 -12.78 -22.62 -37.17
C ALA A 408 -12.45 -21.24 -36.60
N ASN A 409 -12.05 -21.18 -35.33
CA ASN A 409 -11.67 -19.97 -34.61
C ASN A 409 -10.18 -20.01 -34.24
N PRO A 410 -9.45 -18.89 -34.34
CA PRO A 410 -8.10 -18.76 -33.78
C PRO A 410 -8.11 -19.10 -32.27
N GLY A 411 -7.12 -19.85 -31.79
CA GLY A 411 -6.97 -20.22 -30.38
C GLY A 411 -7.61 -21.57 -29.98
N GLU A 412 -8.50 -22.14 -30.80
CA GLU A 412 -8.99 -23.50 -30.57
C GLU A 412 -7.99 -24.56 -31.05
N ARG A 413 -7.99 -25.75 -30.42
CA ARG A 413 -7.11 -26.85 -30.85
C ARG A 413 -7.61 -27.49 -32.14
N SER A 414 -6.68 -27.90 -32.99
CA SER A 414 -6.98 -28.62 -34.22
C SER A 414 -7.73 -29.92 -33.94
N LYS A 415 -8.74 -30.22 -34.78
CA LYS A 415 -9.38 -31.54 -34.81
C LYS A 415 -8.46 -32.51 -35.55
N ILE A 416 -8.36 -33.75 -35.07
CA ILE A 416 -7.48 -34.77 -35.65
C ILE A 416 -8.28 -35.93 -36.21
N GLU A 417 -7.89 -36.41 -37.39
CA GLU A 417 -8.50 -37.57 -38.07
C GLU A 417 -7.40 -38.56 -38.49
N ALA A 418 -7.68 -39.86 -38.35
CA ALA A 418 -6.77 -40.90 -38.81
C ALA A 418 -6.69 -40.91 -40.34
N ILE A 419 -5.49 -41.09 -40.88
CA ILE A 419 -5.28 -41.34 -42.30
C ILE A 419 -5.39 -42.86 -42.52
N GLU A 420 -6.51 -43.31 -43.06
CA GLU A 420 -6.80 -44.73 -43.23
C GLU A 420 -5.68 -45.48 -43.97
N GLY A 421 -5.21 -46.57 -43.38
CA GLY A 421 -4.16 -47.44 -43.95
C GLY A 421 -2.73 -46.94 -43.78
N GLU A 422 -2.51 -45.76 -43.19
CA GLU A 422 -1.18 -45.19 -43.00
C GLU A 422 -0.67 -45.43 -41.57
N LEU A 423 0.09 -46.52 -41.42
CA LEU A 423 0.75 -46.89 -40.16
C LEU A 423 2.26 -46.63 -40.26
N THR A 424 2.83 -46.12 -39.17
CA THR A 424 4.28 -45.95 -39.03
C THR A 424 4.80 -46.84 -37.90
N GLU A 425 5.89 -47.56 -38.14
CA GLU A 425 6.58 -48.32 -37.11
C GLU A 425 7.81 -47.58 -36.62
N LEU A 426 8.05 -47.60 -35.30
CA LEU A 426 9.23 -47.02 -34.67
C LEU A 426 9.84 -48.06 -33.74
N ASN A 427 11.14 -48.32 -33.88
CA ASN A 427 11.89 -49.21 -33.00
C ASN A 427 12.33 -48.42 -31.77
N LEU A 428 12.04 -48.96 -30.59
CA LEU A 428 12.36 -48.34 -29.31
C LEU A 428 12.47 -49.39 -28.22
N ASP A 429 13.30 -49.09 -27.23
CA ASP A 429 13.60 -49.96 -26.10
C ASP A 429 12.77 -49.59 -24.86
N SER A 430 12.28 -48.35 -24.79
CA SER A 430 11.47 -47.86 -23.66
C SER A 430 10.40 -46.87 -24.11
N LEU A 431 9.24 -46.92 -23.46
CA LEU A 431 8.11 -46.05 -23.72
C LEU A 431 7.62 -45.42 -22.41
N ILE A 432 7.44 -44.10 -22.39
CA ILE A 432 6.88 -43.37 -21.26
C ILE A 432 5.51 -42.81 -21.65
N VAL A 433 4.47 -43.15 -20.91
CA VAL A 433 3.07 -42.76 -21.20
C VAL A 433 2.65 -41.58 -20.32
N ALA A 434 2.58 -40.38 -20.89
CA ALA A 434 2.22 -39.13 -20.22
C ALA A 434 0.94 -38.50 -20.84
N THR A 435 -0.13 -39.30 -20.91
CA THR A 435 -1.42 -38.90 -21.55
C THR A 435 -2.45 -38.34 -20.59
N GLY A 436 -2.22 -38.42 -19.27
CA GLY A 436 -3.08 -37.86 -18.24
C GLY A 436 -2.94 -38.58 -16.90
N GLN A 437 -3.74 -38.14 -15.93
CA GLN A 437 -3.67 -38.58 -14.52
C GLN A 437 -5.07 -38.85 -13.97
N ARG A 438 -5.19 -39.78 -13.01
CA ARG A 438 -6.42 -40.10 -12.27
C ARG A 438 -6.15 -40.23 -10.77
N THR A 439 -7.23 -40.18 -9.99
CA THR A 439 -7.21 -40.26 -8.51
C THR A 439 -6.91 -41.67 -8.02
N ASN A 440 -6.34 -41.75 -6.82
CA ASN A 440 -6.18 -42.99 -6.05
C ASN A 440 -6.81 -42.82 -4.67
N LEU A 441 -8.07 -43.21 -4.53
CA LEU A 441 -8.85 -43.00 -3.30
C LEU A 441 -8.90 -44.25 -2.41
N ALA A 442 -7.97 -45.19 -2.60
CA ALA A 442 -7.89 -46.38 -1.74
C ALA A 442 -7.62 -45.97 -0.29
N GLY A 443 -8.55 -46.29 0.63
CA GLY A 443 -8.57 -45.84 2.02
C GLY A 443 -9.52 -44.68 2.32
N LEU A 444 -10.16 -44.10 1.31
CA LEU A 444 -11.10 -42.97 1.40
C LEU A 444 -12.43 -43.28 0.68
N GLU A 445 -12.79 -44.55 0.55
CA GLU A 445 -13.94 -45.01 -0.25
C GLU A 445 -15.31 -44.56 0.28
N ASP A 446 -15.37 -44.12 1.54
CA ASP A 446 -16.60 -43.59 2.17
C ASP A 446 -16.95 -42.16 1.68
N ILE A 447 -16.02 -41.49 0.99
CA ILE A 447 -16.26 -40.18 0.37
C ILE A 447 -16.90 -40.39 -1.01
N ALA A 448 -18.03 -39.74 -1.27
CA ALA A 448 -18.70 -39.82 -2.55
C ALA A 448 -17.81 -39.25 -3.67
N THR A 449 -17.86 -39.89 -4.84
CA THR A 449 -17.15 -39.43 -6.04
C THR A 449 -18.11 -39.07 -7.15
N ASP A 450 -17.69 -38.15 -8.00
CA ASP A 450 -18.40 -37.80 -9.22
C ASP A 450 -18.27 -38.89 -10.32
N ARG A 451 -18.84 -38.63 -11.50
CA ARG A 451 -18.79 -39.56 -12.65
C ARG A 451 -17.37 -39.81 -13.21
N TRP A 452 -16.41 -38.96 -12.86
CA TRP A 452 -15.02 -39.03 -13.32
C TRP A 452 -14.10 -39.65 -12.28
N GLY A 453 -14.62 -40.02 -11.10
CA GLY A 453 -13.85 -40.59 -9.99
C GLY A 453 -13.13 -39.52 -9.15
N LEU A 454 -13.54 -38.26 -9.26
CA LEU A 454 -13.08 -37.15 -8.41
C LEU A 454 -13.92 -37.09 -7.14
N ILE A 455 -13.40 -36.52 -6.06
CA ILE A 455 -14.18 -36.32 -4.84
C ILE A 455 -15.29 -35.30 -5.11
N ASP A 456 -16.54 -35.70 -4.84
CA ASP A 456 -17.71 -34.84 -5.01
C ASP A 456 -17.79 -33.85 -3.84
N ILE A 457 -17.84 -32.56 -4.15
CA ILE A 457 -17.94 -31.48 -3.17
C ILE A 457 -19.03 -30.47 -3.53
N ASP A 458 -19.57 -29.80 -2.51
CA ASP A 458 -20.28 -28.55 -2.70
C ASP A 458 -19.27 -27.44 -3.03
N LYS A 459 -19.35 -26.85 -4.22
CA LYS A 459 -18.37 -25.87 -4.72
C LYS A 459 -18.33 -24.55 -3.92
N ALA A 460 -19.40 -24.20 -3.22
CA ALA A 460 -19.44 -22.98 -2.41
C ALA A 460 -18.83 -23.21 -1.03
N THR A 461 -18.84 -24.45 -0.53
CA THR A 461 -18.43 -24.76 0.85
C THR A 461 -17.25 -25.72 0.96
N TYR A 462 -16.79 -26.30 -0.15
CA TYR A 462 -15.74 -27.32 -0.22
C TYR A 462 -16.00 -28.57 0.64
N ARG A 463 -17.25 -28.75 1.11
CA ARG A 463 -17.68 -29.88 1.93
C ARG A 463 -17.88 -31.11 1.06
N THR A 464 -17.43 -32.25 1.57
CA THR A 464 -17.68 -33.56 0.96
C THR A 464 -19.03 -34.14 1.42
N SER A 465 -19.34 -35.36 1.01
CA SER A 465 -20.50 -36.12 1.52
C SER A 465 -20.45 -36.43 3.02
N LEU A 466 -19.29 -36.28 3.67
CA LEU A 466 -19.11 -36.57 5.10
C LEU A 466 -19.05 -35.27 5.94
N PRO A 467 -19.84 -35.16 7.03
CA PRO A 467 -19.78 -34.00 7.91
C PRO A 467 -18.38 -33.80 8.52
N GLY A 468 -17.91 -32.55 8.53
CA GLY A 468 -16.58 -32.18 9.05
C GLY A 468 -15.41 -32.55 8.14
N VAL A 469 -15.68 -33.08 6.94
CA VAL A 469 -14.66 -33.46 5.96
C VAL A 469 -14.78 -32.58 4.71
N PHE A 470 -13.67 -31.93 4.36
CA PHE A 470 -13.52 -31.02 3.24
C PHE A 470 -12.48 -31.56 2.26
N ALA A 471 -12.49 -31.14 1.00
CA ALA A 471 -11.50 -31.56 0.01
C ALA A 471 -11.15 -30.43 -0.95
N GLY A 472 -9.94 -30.46 -1.50
CA GLY A 472 -9.48 -29.48 -2.47
C GLY A 472 -8.21 -29.90 -3.23
N GLY A 473 -7.80 -29.07 -4.19
CA GLY A 473 -6.75 -29.38 -5.15
C GLY A 473 -7.22 -30.30 -6.28
N ASP A 474 -6.28 -30.89 -7.02
CA ASP A 474 -6.61 -31.65 -8.24
C ASP A 474 -7.64 -32.79 -8.02
N VAL A 475 -7.81 -33.29 -6.79
CA VAL A 475 -8.74 -34.40 -6.51
C VAL A 475 -10.23 -34.01 -6.63
N ILE A 476 -10.57 -32.72 -6.67
CA ILE A 476 -11.96 -32.22 -6.75
C ILE A 476 -12.35 -31.65 -8.13
N ASP A 477 -11.39 -31.39 -9.01
CA ASP A 477 -11.65 -30.80 -10.33
C ASP A 477 -10.81 -31.42 -11.43
N ASN A 478 -11.39 -31.54 -12.63
CA ASN A 478 -10.70 -31.99 -13.85
C ASN A 478 -10.21 -30.81 -14.72
N GLY A 479 -10.11 -29.62 -14.13
CA GLY A 479 -9.71 -28.37 -14.77
C GLY A 479 -8.22 -28.28 -15.08
N TYR A 480 -7.67 -27.08 -14.98
CA TYR A 480 -6.25 -26.79 -15.18
C TYR A 480 -5.47 -27.39 -14.00
N LYS A 481 -4.93 -28.61 -14.14
CA LYS A 481 -4.16 -29.34 -13.12
C LYS A 481 -2.81 -28.66 -12.86
N ILE A 482 -2.85 -27.46 -12.28
CA ILE A 482 -1.71 -26.56 -12.08
C ILE A 482 -1.60 -26.21 -10.60
N ALA A 483 -0.38 -26.12 -10.08
CA ALA A 483 -0.16 -25.97 -8.63
C ALA A 483 -0.84 -24.73 -8.04
N ILE A 484 -0.87 -23.60 -8.76
CA ILE A 484 -1.52 -22.36 -8.29
C ILE A 484 -3.04 -22.52 -8.10
N GLN A 485 -3.72 -23.34 -8.90
CA GLN A 485 -5.15 -23.63 -8.70
C GLN A 485 -5.37 -24.44 -7.42
N ALA A 486 -4.48 -25.40 -7.15
CA ALA A 486 -4.56 -26.21 -5.94
C ALA A 486 -4.32 -25.40 -4.65
N ILE A 487 -3.53 -24.32 -4.74
CA ILE A 487 -3.33 -23.34 -3.67
C ILE A 487 -4.59 -22.48 -3.48
N ALA A 488 -5.19 -22.00 -4.57
CA ALA A 488 -6.45 -21.25 -4.53
C ALA A 488 -7.57 -22.05 -3.85
N ASP A 489 -7.71 -23.33 -4.20
CA ASP A 489 -8.68 -24.22 -3.55
C ASP A 489 -8.41 -24.37 -2.06
N ALA A 490 -7.13 -24.46 -1.66
CA ALA A 490 -6.74 -24.54 -0.26
C ALA A 490 -7.07 -23.26 0.51
N LYS A 491 -6.84 -22.09 -0.09
CA LYS A 491 -7.21 -20.78 0.47
C LYS A 491 -8.70 -20.70 0.75
N HIS A 492 -9.53 -21.01 -0.26
CA HIS A 492 -10.98 -20.96 -0.13
C HIS A 492 -11.50 -22.01 0.87
N ALA A 493 -11.01 -23.25 0.79
CA ALA A 493 -11.38 -24.30 1.73
C ALA A 493 -11.00 -23.94 3.17
N SER A 494 -9.82 -23.36 3.40
CA SER A 494 -9.37 -22.94 4.73
C SER A 494 -10.24 -21.84 5.33
N TYR A 495 -10.68 -20.88 4.51
CA TYR A 495 -11.66 -19.85 4.93
C TYR A 495 -12.98 -20.50 5.39
N VAL A 496 -13.50 -21.47 4.63
CA VAL A 496 -14.75 -22.16 5.00
C VAL A 496 -14.56 -23.04 6.25
N ILE A 497 -13.44 -23.77 6.34
CA ILE A 497 -13.10 -24.61 7.51
C ILE A 497 -13.01 -23.75 8.77
N SER A 498 -12.28 -22.62 8.74
CA SER A 498 -12.15 -21.73 9.88
C SER A 498 -13.51 -21.21 10.36
N ASN A 499 -14.39 -20.80 9.44
CA ASN A 499 -15.75 -20.37 9.79
C ASN A 499 -16.61 -21.50 10.35
N TYR A 500 -16.52 -22.71 9.76
CA TYR A 500 -17.20 -23.91 10.25
C TYR A 500 -16.80 -24.23 11.70
N LEU A 501 -15.50 -24.18 12.00
CA LEU A 501 -14.96 -24.40 13.36
C LEU A 501 -15.43 -23.35 14.37
N ASN A 502 -15.71 -22.14 13.89
CA ASN A 502 -16.31 -21.05 14.66
C ASN A 502 -17.85 -21.09 14.72
N GLY A 503 -18.48 -22.15 14.21
CA GLY A 503 -19.93 -22.35 14.26
C GLY A 503 -20.73 -21.52 13.24
N LYS A 504 -20.08 -21.02 12.19
CA LYS A 504 -20.71 -20.28 11.09
C LYS A 504 -20.77 -21.16 9.84
N GLU A 505 -21.86 -21.07 9.10
CA GLU A 505 -21.94 -21.61 7.73
C GLU A 505 -21.81 -20.45 6.76
N VAL A 506 -20.76 -20.50 5.93
CA VAL A 506 -20.46 -19.48 4.93
C VAL A 506 -20.28 -20.15 3.57
N ASN A 507 -20.77 -19.49 2.54
CA ASN A 507 -20.50 -19.83 1.15
C ASN A 507 -19.38 -18.92 0.66
N TYR A 508 -18.42 -19.49 -0.06
CA TYR A 508 -17.49 -18.71 -0.86
C TYR A 508 -18.19 -18.31 -2.17
N VAL A 509 -18.27 -17.00 -2.40
CA VAL A 509 -18.77 -16.40 -3.64
C VAL A 509 -17.69 -15.44 -4.13
N PRO A 510 -17.16 -15.60 -5.35
CA PRO A 510 -16.21 -14.64 -5.91
C PRO A 510 -16.86 -13.26 -6.04
N ASP A 511 -16.08 -12.23 -5.75
CA ASP A 511 -16.52 -10.85 -5.96
C ASP A 511 -16.77 -10.58 -7.47
N TYR A 512 -17.79 -9.78 -7.74
CA TYR A 512 -17.98 -9.17 -9.04
C TYR A 512 -16.95 -8.04 -9.22
N HIS A 513 -16.41 -7.90 -10.42
CA HIS A 513 -15.51 -6.80 -10.78
C HIS A 513 -15.99 -6.17 -12.08
N VAL A 514 -15.95 -4.83 -12.14
CA VAL A 514 -16.06 -4.13 -13.42
C VAL A 514 -14.73 -4.29 -14.15
N VAL A 515 -14.81 -4.71 -15.43
CA VAL A 515 -13.65 -5.01 -16.28
C VAL A 515 -13.84 -4.36 -17.63
N ARG A 516 -12.82 -3.66 -18.12
CA ARG A 516 -12.77 -3.13 -19.49
C ARG A 516 -12.22 -4.18 -20.46
N THR A 517 -12.97 -4.38 -21.54
CA THR A 517 -12.60 -5.31 -22.63
C THR A 517 -12.28 -4.61 -23.94
N ASP A 518 -12.38 -3.28 -23.97
CA ASP A 518 -12.31 -2.42 -25.14
C ASP A 518 -10.97 -1.69 -25.31
N VAL A 519 -10.03 -1.88 -24.38
CA VAL A 519 -8.70 -1.23 -24.39
C VAL A 519 -7.91 -1.61 -25.65
N THR A 520 -7.36 -0.59 -26.32
CA THR A 520 -6.63 -0.75 -27.59
C THR A 520 -5.13 -0.44 -27.46
N ARG A 521 -4.33 -0.89 -28.45
CA ARG A 521 -2.90 -0.55 -28.52
C ARG A 521 -2.71 0.96 -28.66
N GLU A 522 -3.51 1.60 -29.50
CA GLU A 522 -3.43 3.03 -29.80
C GLU A 522 -3.65 3.88 -28.53
N GLU A 523 -4.69 3.56 -27.75
CA GLU A 523 -4.97 4.19 -26.45
C GLU A 523 -3.78 4.10 -25.51
N LEU A 524 -3.16 2.92 -25.39
CA LEU A 524 -2.03 2.73 -24.49
C LEU A 524 -0.76 3.47 -24.95
N LEU A 525 -0.53 3.59 -26.26
CA LEU A 525 0.62 4.30 -26.83
C LEU A 525 0.54 5.84 -26.66
N GLU A 526 -0.60 6.38 -26.24
CA GLU A 526 -0.71 7.80 -25.86
C GLU A 526 0.02 8.11 -24.55
N THR A 527 0.13 7.12 -23.66
CA THR A 527 0.72 7.28 -22.32
C THR A 527 2.03 6.51 -22.15
N PHE A 528 2.17 5.35 -22.80
CA PHE A 528 3.27 4.41 -22.57
C PHE A 528 4.10 4.17 -23.83
N THR A 529 5.39 3.87 -23.64
CA THR A 529 6.33 3.57 -24.72
C THR A 529 6.69 2.09 -24.79
N GLU A 530 7.06 1.62 -25.98
CA GLU A 530 7.58 0.26 -26.20
C GLU A 530 8.87 0.01 -25.39
N ALA A 531 8.98 -1.16 -24.78
CA ALA A 531 10.16 -1.63 -24.04
C ALA A 531 10.18 -3.17 -24.00
N GLU A 532 11.30 -3.78 -24.40
CA GLU A 532 11.48 -5.23 -24.38
C GLU A 532 11.59 -5.77 -22.95
N SER A 533 11.12 -7.00 -22.72
CA SER A 533 11.22 -7.70 -21.44
C SER A 533 12.66 -8.05 -21.06
N ALA A 534 12.96 -8.07 -19.75
CA ALA A 534 14.21 -8.60 -19.24
C ALA A 534 14.30 -10.11 -19.48
N LYS A 535 15.24 -10.55 -20.33
CA LYS A 535 15.40 -11.99 -20.61
C LYS A 535 16.03 -12.72 -19.42
N MET A 536 15.42 -13.85 -19.04
CA MET A 536 15.97 -14.77 -18.04
C MET A 536 17.20 -15.49 -18.58
N GLU A 537 18.30 -15.44 -17.85
CA GLU A 537 19.51 -16.19 -18.20
C GLU A 537 19.31 -17.67 -17.90
N HIS A 538 19.63 -18.51 -18.89
CA HIS A 538 19.55 -19.96 -18.80
C HIS A 538 20.94 -20.57 -19.04
N MET A 539 21.21 -21.70 -18.38
CA MET A 539 22.38 -22.52 -18.71
C MET A 539 22.34 -22.93 -20.20
N SER A 540 23.50 -22.91 -20.86
CA SER A 540 23.59 -23.28 -22.26
C SER A 540 23.18 -24.75 -22.47
N PRO A 541 22.64 -25.13 -23.64
CA PRO A 541 22.32 -26.52 -23.94
C PRO A 541 23.51 -27.47 -23.75
N ALA A 542 24.73 -27.01 -24.05
CA ALA A 542 25.95 -27.80 -23.86
C ALA A 542 26.30 -28.02 -22.39
N ASP A 543 25.97 -27.07 -21.50
CA ASP A 543 26.31 -27.16 -20.09
C ASP A 543 25.23 -27.85 -19.25
N ARG A 544 24.01 -28.04 -19.77
CA ARG A 544 22.88 -28.66 -19.05
C ARG A 544 22.54 -30.10 -19.48
N HIS A 545 23.23 -30.65 -20.47
CA HIS A 545 22.87 -31.94 -21.09
C HIS A 545 23.13 -33.20 -20.24
N ASP A 546 24.01 -33.11 -19.23
CA ASP A 546 24.50 -34.26 -18.46
C ASP A 546 24.37 -34.11 -16.93
N ASN A 547 23.59 -33.12 -16.48
CA ASN A 547 23.37 -32.85 -15.07
C ASN A 547 21.93 -32.42 -14.80
N PHE A 548 21.60 -32.27 -13.52
CA PHE A 548 20.29 -31.88 -13.04
C PHE A 548 20.36 -30.59 -12.22
N HIS A 549 21.34 -29.73 -12.50
CA HIS A 549 21.40 -28.41 -11.88
C HIS A 549 20.23 -27.55 -12.39
N GLU A 550 19.82 -26.59 -11.56
CA GLU A 550 18.79 -25.62 -11.93
C GLU A 550 19.25 -24.81 -13.16
N ILE A 551 18.37 -24.70 -14.15
CA ILE A 551 18.73 -24.15 -15.48
C ILE A 551 18.64 -22.63 -15.51
N ALA A 552 17.58 -22.07 -14.92
CA ALA A 552 17.33 -20.63 -14.93
C ALA A 552 18.03 -19.96 -13.74
N ALA A 553 18.81 -18.91 -14.01
CA ALA A 553 19.67 -18.26 -13.02
C ALA A 553 18.91 -17.40 -11.99
N GLY A 554 17.70 -16.93 -12.34
CA GLY A 554 16.97 -15.92 -11.58
C GLY A 554 17.30 -14.50 -12.05
N TYR A 555 16.46 -13.53 -11.68
CA TYR A 555 16.73 -12.12 -11.96
C TYR A 555 17.73 -11.51 -10.98
N THR A 556 18.46 -10.52 -11.46
CA THR A 556 19.15 -9.54 -10.62
C THR A 556 18.17 -8.45 -10.14
N GLU A 557 18.55 -7.68 -9.12
CA GLU A 557 17.72 -6.56 -8.62
C GLU A 557 17.41 -5.56 -9.75
N VAL A 558 18.41 -5.24 -10.58
CA VAL A 558 18.25 -4.32 -11.74
C VAL A 558 17.24 -4.86 -12.76
N GLN A 559 17.26 -6.17 -13.05
CA GLN A 559 16.28 -6.78 -13.95
C GLN A 559 14.88 -6.79 -13.33
N ALA A 560 14.78 -7.07 -12.03
CA ALA A 560 13.50 -7.09 -11.33
C ALA A 560 12.86 -5.70 -11.26
N GLN A 561 13.64 -4.66 -10.94
CA GLN A 561 13.18 -3.28 -10.99
C GLN A 561 12.72 -2.89 -12.40
N TYR A 562 13.58 -3.10 -13.41
CA TYR A 562 13.26 -2.76 -14.79
C TYR A 562 11.99 -3.46 -15.29
N GLU A 563 11.82 -4.74 -14.95
CA GLU A 563 10.62 -5.49 -15.35
C GLU A 563 9.37 -5.01 -14.61
N GLY A 564 9.50 -4.63 -13.33
CA GLY A 564 8.44 -3.93 -12.59
C GLY A 564 8.08 -2.57 -13.21
N ASP A 565 9.08 -1.84 -13.70
CA ASP A 565 8.94 -0.52 -14.33
C ASP A 565 8.14 -0.56 -15.65
N ARG A 566 8.08 -1.73 -16.30
CA ARG A 566 7.29 -1.92 -17.51
C ARG A 566 5.78 -2.03 -17.22
N CYS A 567 5.37 -2.25 -15.97
CA CYS A 567 3.96 -2.41 -15.59
C CYS A 567 3.15 -1.13 -15.91
N LEU A 568 1.95 -1.34 -16.47
CA LEU A 568 1.04 -0.29 -16.95
C LEU A 568 0.02 0.20 -15.90
N GLU A 569 0.03 -0.37 -14.69
CA GLU A 569 -0.83 0.08 -13.57
C GLU A 569 -2.34 -0.01 -13.90
N CYS A 570 -2.76 -1.09 -14.57
CA CYS A 570 -4.07 -1.20 -15.22
C CYS A 570 -5.31 -1.16 -14.29
N GLY A 571 -5.18 -1.51 -13.02
CA GLY A 571 -6.27 -1.57 -12.05
C GLY A 571 -6.49 -0.25 -11.31
N CYS A 572 -7.70 -0.06 -10.77
CA CYS A 572 -8.05 1.17 -10.06
C CYS A 572 -7.26 1.36 -8.76
N MET A 573 -6.68 2.55 -8.59
CA MET A 573 -5.91 2.91 -7.37
C MET A 573 -6.73 2.93 -6.07
N ASP A 574 -8.05 3.10 -6.17
CA ASP A 574 -8.96 3.20 -5.02
C ASP A 574 -9.62 1.84 -4.71
N TYR A 575 -9.14 0.72 -5.28
CA TYR A 575 -9.78 -0.59 -5.14
C TYR A 575 -10.11 -0.96 -3.68
N PHE A 576 -9.17 -0.71 -2.75
CA PHE A 576 -9.33 -1.03 -1.32
C PHE A 576 -10.24 -0.05 -0.56
N GLU A 577 -10.59 1.10 -1.14
CA GLU A 577 -11.41 2.15 -0.50
C GLU A 577 -12.68 2.52 -1.31
N CYS A 578 -13.00 1.74 -2.34
CA CYS A 578 -14.12 2.00 -3.23
C CYS A 578 -15.45 1.54 -2.60
N ASP A 579 -16.19 2.48 -2.02
CA ASP A 579 -17.52 2.22 -1.45
C ASP A 579 -18.47 1.54 -2.45
N LEU A 580 -18.43 1.92 -3.74
CA LEU A 580 -19.29 1.32 -4.76
C LEU A 580 -19.01 -0.18 -4.93
N PHE A 581 -17.72 -0.57 -4.94
CA PHE A 581 -17.29 -1.96 -5.03
C PHE A 581 -17.86 -2.78 -3.87
N ASP A 582 -17.67 -2.28 -2.65
CA ASP A 582 -18.21 -2.91 -1.44
C ASP A 582 -19.73 -3.03 -1.48
N GLN A 583 -20.42 -1.98 -1.95
CA GLN A 583 -21.87 -2.00 -2.00
C GLN A 583 -22.39 -3.03 -3.00
N PHE A 584 -21.87 -3.10 -4.22
CA PHE A 584 -22.46 -4.00 -5.20
C PHE A 584 -22.19 -5.48 -4.90
N ASN A 585 -21.02 -5.80 -4.30
CA ASN A 585 -20.72 -7.16 -3.85
C ASN A 585 -21.56 -7.56 -2.63
N ARG A 586 -21.97 -6.58 -1.80
CA ARG A 586 -22.88 -6.82 -0.68
C ARG A 586 -24.32 -7.14 -1.08
N TYR A 587 -24.77 -6.66 -2.25
CA TYR A 587 -26.16 -6.77 -2.70
C TYR A 587 -26.36 -7.73 -3.90
N ASP A 588 -25.35 -8.53 -4.25
CA ASP A 588 -25.40 -9.54 -5.32
C ASP A 588 -26.00 -8.98 -6.63
N VAL A 589 -25.42 -7.89 -7.15
CA VAL A 589 -25.95 -7.21 -8.35
C VAL A 589 -25.91 -8.09 -9.61
N GLU A 590 -26.84 -7.86 -10.53
CA GLU A 590 -26.90 -8.50 -11.85
C GLU A 590 -26.86 -7.41 -12.96
N PRO A 591 -25.66 -6.92 -13.33
CA PRO A 591 -25.50 -5.77 -14.23
C PRO A 591 -26.16 -5.96 -15.60
N GLU A 592 -26.23 -7.19 -16.11
CA GLU A 592 -26.82 -7.50 -17.42
C GLU A 592 -28.32 -7.13 -17.51
N ARG A 593 -29.00 -7.02 -16.36
CA ARG A 593 -30.41 -6.66 -16.27
C ARG A 593 -30.73 -5.30 -16.89
N PHE A 594 -29.79 -4.36 -16.80
CA PHE A 594 -29.96 -2.98 -17.28
C PHE A 594 -28.89 -2.57 -18.30
N ALA A 595 -28.28 -3.54 -18.99
CA ALA A 595 -27.24 -3.28 -20.00
C ALA A 595 -27.67 -2.19 -21.01
N GLY A 596 -26.80 -1.22 -21.23
CA GLY A 596 -27.04 -0.04 -22.05
C GLY A 596 -25.77 0.49 -22.70
N GLU A 597 -25.89 1.63 -23.38
CA GLU A 597 -24.73 2.36 -23.93
C GLU A 597 -23.96 3.00 -22.78
N MET A 598 -22.65 2.76 -22.74
CA MET A 598 -21.73 3.34 -21.75
C MET A 598 -21.17 4.66 -22.28
N SER A 599 -21.08 5.66 -21.41
CA SER A 599 -20.35 6.89 -21.68
C SER A 599 -18.85 6.62 -21.73
N ASP A 600 -18.19 7.25 -22.70
CA ASP A 600 -16.75 7.31 -22.81
C ASP A 600 -16.36 8.77 -23.06
N PHE A 601 -15.79 9.39 -22.03
CA PHE A 601 -15.42 10.78 -22.02
C PHE A 601 -13.90 10.94 -22.01
N ASP A 602 -13.41 11.73 -22.95
CA ASP A 602 -12.06 12.29 -22.87
C ASP A 602 -11.90 13.08 -21.58
N HIS A 603 -10.74 12.94 -20.95
CA HIS A 603 -10.40 13.64 -19.71
C HIS A 603 -8.94 14.05 -19.71
N ASP A 604 -8.63 15.08 -18.91
CA ASP A 604 -7.32 15.71 -18.82
C ASP A 604 -6.81 15.59 -17.37
N ASN A 605 -5.61 15.06 -17.22
CA ASN A 605 -4.94 14.79 -15.94
C ASN A 605 -3.75 15.74 -15.68
N ASP A 606 -3.85 16.98 -16.17
CA ASP A 606 -2.86 18.05 -16.06
C ASP A 606 -2.62 18.59 -14.63
N HIS A 607 -3.47 18.30 -13.65
CA HIS A 607 -3.28 18.81 -12.28
C HIS A 607 -2.13 18.05 -11.58
N PRO A 608 -1.23 18.75 -10.85
CA PRO A 608 -0.05 18.11 -10.26
C PRO A 608 -0.39 16.99 -9.26
N TYR A 609 -1.49 17.13 -8.51
CA TYR A 609 -1.84 16.20 -7.42
C TYR A 609 -3.12 15.39 -7.63
N ILE A 610 -3.98 15.74 -8.59
CA ILE A 610 -5.35 15.20 -8.67
C ILE A 610 -5.59 14.65 -10.07
N LEU A 611 -5.95 13.38 -10.15
CA LEU A 611 -6.39 12.70 -11.36
C LEU A 611 -7.93 12.74 -11.41
N ILE A 612 -8.47 13.01 -12.59
CA ILE A 612 -9.92 13.11 -12.81
C ILE A 612 -10.33 12.17 -13.92
N ASP A 613 -11.05 11.12 -13.56
CA ASP A 613 -11.66 10.20 -14.52
C ASP A 613 -13.20 10.24 -14.39
N PRO A 614 -13.89 11.06 -15.20
CA PRO A 614 -15.34 11.18 -15.14
C PRO A 614 -16.07 9.89 -15.53
N ASN A 615 -15.39 8.94 -16.19
CA ASN A 615 -15.95 7.66 -16.62
C ASN A 615 -16.24 6.70 -15.45
N LYS A 616 -15.53 6.89 -14.33
CA LYS A 616 -15.78 6.18 -13.07
C LYS A 616 -16.85 6.86 -12.21
N CYS A 617 -17.33 8.05 -12.56
CA CYS A 617 -18.17 8.87 -11.70
C CYS A 617 -19.63 8.39 -11.62
N VAL A 618 -20.17 8.24 -10.40
CA VAL A 618 -21.59 7.91 -10.15
C VAL A 618 -22.48 9.13 -9.91
N LEU A 619 -21.98 10.34 -10.20
CA LEU A 619 -22.70 11.61 -10.05
C LEU A 619 -23.28 11.86 -8.64
N CYS A 620 -22.56 11.42 -7.59
CA CYS A 620 -22.98 11.60 -6.21
C CYS A 620 -23.06 13.09 -5.82
N GLY A 621 -22.19 13.92 -6.42
CA GLY A 621 -22.11 15.37 -6.21
C GLY A 621 -21.25 15.79 -5.01
N MET A 622 -20.65 14.87 -4.25
CA MET A 622 -19.90 15.22 -3.03
C MET A 622 -18.70 16.13 -3.30
N CYS A 623 -17.91 15.85 -4.34
CA CYS A 623 -16.75 16.66 -4.71
C CYS A 623 -17.11 18.11 -5.08
N VAL A 624 -18.23 18.32 -5.77
CA VAL A 624 -18.73 19.65 -6.12
C VAL A 624 -19.20 20.38 -4.86
N ARG A 625 -19.94 19.68 -4.01
CA ARG A 625 -20.52 20.23 -2.79
C ARG A 625 -19.48 20.57 -1.74
N VAL A 626 -18.47 19.72 -1.51
CA VAL A 626 -17.39 20.05 -0.55
C VAL A 626 -16.55 21.24 -1.04
N CYS A 627 -16.35 21.36 -2.36
CA CYS A 627 -15.63 22.49 -2.95
C CYS A 627 -16.40 23.82 -2.76
N ASP A 628 -17.72 23.78 -2.72
CA ASP A 628 -18.62 24.92 -2.51
C ASP A 628 -18.94 25.14 -1.02
N GLU A 629 -19.70 24.22 -0.42
CA GLU A 629 -20.29 24.32 0.91
C GLU A 629 -19.23 24.42 2.00
N VAL A 630 -18.12 23.66 1.88
CA VAL A 630 -17.05 23.64 2.89
C VAL A 630 -15.95 24.63 2.52
N MET A 631 -15.34 24.47 1.34
CA MET A 631 -14.16 25.27 0.97
C MET A 631 -14.52 26.66 0.41
N GLY A 632 -15.68 26.83 -0.22
CA GLY A 632 -16.10 28.10 -0.83
C GLY A 632 -15.27 28.52 -2.05
N VAL A 633 -14.79 27.55 -2.83
CA VAL A 633 -13.87 27.75 -3.95
C VAL A 633 -14.57 27.60 -5.31
N TYR A 634 -15.54 26.69 -5.40
CA TYR A 634 -16.31 26.43 -6.63
C TYR A 634 -15.45 26.02 -7.84
N ALA A 635 -14.43 25.18 -7.60
CA ALA A 635 -13.51 24.71 -8.64
C ALA A 635 -14.10 23.59 -9.52
N LEU A 636 -15.07 22.84 -8.98
CA LEU A 636 -15.72 21.70 -9.63
C LEU A 636 -17.22 21.96 -9.84
N GLY A 637 -17.79 21.34 -10.87
CA GLY A 637 -19.23 21.40 -11.16
C GLY A 637 -19.77 20.15 -11.85
N LEU A 638 -21.10 20.04 -11.90
CA LEU A 638 -21.79 19.08 -12.76
C LEU A 638 -22.21 19.78 -14.05
N ALA A 639 -21.69 19.31 -15.18
CA ALA A 639 -22.00 19.82 -16.50
C ALA A 639 -23.00 18.90 -17.24
N ASP A 640 -23.53 19.41 -18.35
CA ASP A 640 -24.39 18.67 -19.26
C ASP A 640 -25.70 18.14 -18.61
N ARG A 641 -26.49 17.32 -19.30
CA ARG A 641 -27.80 16.82 -18.81
C ARG A 641 -28.12 15.42 -19.32
N GLY A 642 -28.78 14.62 -18.48
CA GLY A 642 -29.25 13.28 -18.86
C GLY A 642 -28.11 12.27 -18.78
N PHE A 643 -27.98 11.42 -19.80
CA PHE A 643 -26.89 10.43 -19.89
C PHE A 643 -25.52 11.09 -20.15
N GLU A 644 -25.48 12.32 -20.64
CA GLU A 644 -24.25 13.09 -20.84
C GLU A 644 -23.76 13.81 -19.58
N SER A 645 -24.51 13.73 -18.47
CA SER A 645 -24.15 14.43 -17.24
C SER A 645 -22.83 13.93 -16.68
N ARG A 646 -21.91 14.85 -16.40
CA ARG A 646 -20.56 14.51 -15.90
C ARG A 646 -20.02 15.57 -14.96
N MET A 647 -19.10 15.14 -14.11
CA MET A 647 -18.35 16.03 -13.22
C MET A 647 -17.13 16.57 -13.96
N LEU A 648 -16.96 17.90 -13.95
CA LEU A 648 -15.86 18.58 -14.63
C LEU A 648 -15.38 19.81 -13.83
N PRO A 649 -14.15 20.28 -14.05
CA PRO A 649 -13.73 21.57 -13.53
C PRO A 649 -14.58 22.71 -14.09
N ALA A 650 -14.73 23.76 -13.28
CA ALA A 650 -15.63 24.86 -13.56
C ALA A 650 -15.36 25.52 -14.93
N ALA A 651 -16.43 25.76 -15.68
CA ALA A 651 -16.40 26.32 -17.03
C ALA A 651 -15.58 25.50 -18.05
N HIS A 652 -15.49 24.18 -17.88
CA HIS A 652 -14.75 23.27 -18.78
C HIS A 652 -13.28 23.67 -18.98
N ARG A 653 -12.66 24.21 -17.91
CA ARG A 653 -11.24 24.53 -17.88
C ARG A 653 -10.45 23.35 -17.33
N ARG A 654 -9.12 23.40 -17.41
CA ARG A 654 -8.26 22.50 -16.65
C ARG A 654 -8.37 22.83 -15.17
N LEU A 655 -8.31 21.85 -14.28
CA LEU A 655 -8.48 22.08 -12.83
C LEU A 655 -7.47 23.10 -12.30
N GLN A 656 -6.22 23.04 -12.75
CA GLN A 656 -5.16 23.99 -12.42
C GLN A 656 -5.43 25.44 -12.87
N ASP A 657 -6.30 25.64 -13.87
CA ASP A 657 -6.69 26.97 -14.37
C ASP A 657 -7.97 27.51 -13.69
N THR A 658 -8.50 26.78 -12.69
CA THR A 658 -9.65 27.20 -11.87
C THR A 658 -9.18 27.87 -10.57
N ASN A 659 -10.10 28.12 -9.63
CA ASN A 659 -9.75 28.61 -8.31
C ASN A 659 -9.26 27.50 -7.36
N CYS A 660 -9.05 26.26 -7.84
CA CYS A 660 -8.59 25.14 -7.02
C CYS A 660 -7.37 25.54 -6.18
N ILE A 661 -7.40 25.20 -4.89
CA ILE A 661 -6.32 25.47 -3.93
C ILE A 661 -5.66 24.17 -3.42
N SER A 662 -5.83 23.06 -4.16
CA SER A 662 -5.24 21.75 -3.82
C SER A 662 -5.51 21.28 -2.38
N CYS A 663 -6.75 21.45 -1.88
CA CYS A 663 -7.10 21.00 -0.51
C CYS A 663 -7.38 19.48 -0.39
N GLY A 664 -7.49 18.75 -1.50
CA GLY A 664 -7.70 17.30 -1.53
C GLY A 664 -9.09 16.80 -1.09
N GLN A 665 -9.96 17.65 -0.55
CA GLN A 665 -11.30 17.24 -0.06
C GLN A 665 -12.17 16.56 -1.12
N CYS A 666 -12.00 16.91 -2.40
CA CYS A 666 -12.75 16.29 -3.48
C CYS A 666 -12.31 14.84 -3.78
N VAL A 667 -11.04 14.53 -3.53
CA VAL A 667 -10.47 13.18 -3.66
C VAL A 667 -10.82 12.35 -2.43
N GLU A 668 -10.64 12.90 -1.22
CA GLU A 668 -11.00 12.25 0.05
C GLU A 668 -12.45 11.77 0.10
N LEU A 669 -13.39 12.56 -0.44
CA LEU A 669 -14.80 12.21 -0.45
C LEU A 669 -15.24 11.42 -1.69
N CYS A 670 -14.36 11.03 -2.61
CA CYS A 670 -14.77 10.32 -3.82
C CYS A 670 -15.06 8.84 -3.51
N PRO A 671 -16.29 8.32 -3.71
CA PRO A 671 -16.63 6.94 -3.31
C PRO A 671 -16.33 5.89 -4.40
N VAL A 672 -15.75 6.28 -5.55
CA VAL A 672 -15.73 5.46 -6.78
C VAL A 672 -14.45 5.57 -7.61
N GLY A 673 -13.39 6.20 -7.12
CA GLY A 673 -12.14 6.35 -7.89
C GLY A 673 -12.22 7.27 -9.10
N ALA A 674 -13.22 8.14 -9.19
CA ALA A 674 -13.33 9.14 -10.24
C ALA A 674 -12.44 10.38 -10.00
N LEU A 675 -12.09 10.62 -8.73
CA LEU A 675 -11.13 11.64 -8.32
C LEU A 675 -10.11 10.94 -7.46
N GLN A 676 -8.88 10.84 -7.96
CA GLN A 676 -7.80 10.10 -7.31
C GLN A 676 -6.63 11.05 -7.05
N GLU A 677 -5.81 10.70 -6.07
CA GLU A 677 -4.55 11.40 -5.82
C GLU A 677 -3.44 10.83 -6.68
N ARG A 678 -2.60 11.70 -7.23
CA ARG A 678 -1.31 11.29 -7.80
C ARG A 678 -0.34 11.04 -6.65
N ARG A 679 -0.04 9.77 -6.37
CA ARG A 679 0.87 9.39 -5.28
C ARG A 679 2.31 9.75 -5.67
N PRO A 680 3.16 10.26 -4.74
CA PRO A 680 4.53 10.67 -5.04
C PRO A 680 5.52 9.49 -5.02
N VAL A 681 5.11 8.36 -5.60
CA VAL A 681 5.91 7.13 -5.73
C VAL A 681 6.12 6.82 -7.21
N HIS A 682 7.18 6.08 -7.54
CA HIS A 682 7.52 5.81 -8.94
C HIS A 682 6.42 5.01 -9.65
N LYS A 683 6.03 3.88 -9.05
CA LYS A 683 4.88 3.06 -9.45
C LYS A 683 3.71 3.26 -8.50
N GLN A 684 2.62 3.74 -9.07
CA GLN A 684 1.33 3.92 -8.43
C GLN A 684 0.55 2.61 -8.57
N VAL A 685 0.55 1.82 -7.50
CA VAL A 685 -0.26 0.61 -7.39
C VAL A 685 -1.14 0.67 -6.14
N PRO A 686 -2.36 0.11 -6.18
CA PRO A 686 -3.20 0.00 -5.00
C PRO A 686 -2.51 -0.94 -4.01
N LEU A 687 -2.40 -0.53 -2.75
CA LEU A 687 -1.76 -1.29 -1.67
C LEU A 687 -2.60 -1.13 -0.41
N ASP A 688 -2.69 -2.19 0.38
CA ASP A 688 -3.11 -2.07 1.77
C ASP A 688 -1.96 -1.44 2.56
N SER A 689 -2.23 -0.31 3.22
CA SER A 689 -1.20 0.58 3.77
C SER A 689 -1.31 0.71 5.29
N VAL A 690 -0.20 1.02 5.94
CA VAL A 690 -0.16 1.30 7.36
C VAL A 690 -0.55 2.76 7.58
N HIS A 691 -1.53 2.98 8.45
CA HIS A 691 -2.04 4.30 8.79
C HIS A 691 -1.47 4.76 10.13
N THR A 692 -0.61 5.77 10.11
CA THR A 692 0.02 6.32 11.32
C THR A 692 -0.54 7.72 11.62
N PHE A 693 -1.23 7.85 12.76
CA PHE A 693 -1.69 9.14 13.27
C PHE A 693 -0.50 9.98 13.74
N THR A 694 -0.39 11.21 13.28
CA THR A 694 0.72 12.11 13.61
C THR A 694 0.31 13.58 13.46
N THR A 695 1.24 14.52 13.67
CA THR A 695 1.00 15.95 13.48
C THR A 695 1.64 16.44 12.18
N CYS A 696 0.94 17.32 11.47
CA CYS A 696 1.44 17.98 10.28
C CYS A 696 2.58 18.93 10.63
N ALA A 697 3.75 18.64 10.08
CA ALA A 697 4.93 19.50 10.15
C ALA A 697 5.02 20.59 9.06
N GLY A 698 3.98 20.79 8.25
CA GLY A 698 4.02 21.72 7.11
C GLY A 698 4.01 23.22 7.46
N CYS A 699 3.50 23.60 8.64
CA CYS A 699 3.55 24.96 9.19
C CYS A 699 3.22 24.98 10.70
N SER A 700 3.26 26.15 11.35
CA SER A 700 3.03 26.27 12.81
C SER A 700 1.59 26.04 13.28
N PHE A 701 0.64 25.74 12.39
CA PHE A 701 -0.77 25.58 12.74
C PHE A 701 -1.04 24.27 13.49
N GLY A 702 -0.25 23.22 13.23
CA GLY A 702 -0.32 21.93 13.94
C GLY A 702 -1.58 21.11 13.65
N CYS A 703 -1.93 20.91 12.38
CA CYS A 703 -3.04 20.02 12.00
C CYS A 703 -2.73 18.57 12.38
N SER A 704 -3.72 17.81 12.85
CA SER A 704 -3.63 16.36 12.99
C SER A 704 -3.76 15.71 11.60
N GLN A 705 -2.93 14.72 11.31
CA GLN A 705 -2.92 14.02 10.03
C GLN A 705 -2.66 12.52 10.21
N ILE A 706 -3.06 11.72 9.23
CA ILE A 706 -2.68 10.31 9.09
C ILE A 706 -1.69 10.25 7.94
N LEU A 707 -0.52 9.67 8.17
CA LEU A 707 0.43 9.36 7.11
C LEU A 707 0.28 7.88 6.73
N GLU A 708 0.05 7.62 5.44
CA GLU A 708 -0.06 6.27 4.91
C GLU A 708 1.28 5.81 4.33
N SER A 709 1.70 4.60 4.67
CA SER A 709 2.99 4.04 4.22
C SER A 709 2.92 2.55 3.90
N THR A 710 3.83 2.09 3.04
CA THR A 710 4.06 0.67 2.76
C THR A 710 5.55 0.46 2.49
N GLY A 711 6.20 -0.44 3.25
CA GLY A 711 7.66 -0.57 3.18
C GLY A 711 8.32 0.73 3.63
N ASP A 712 9.30 1.20 2.85
CA ASP A 712 9.97 2.49 3.09
C ASP A 712 9.33 3.66 2.32
N MET A 713 8.18 3.43 1.68
CA MET A 713 7.46 4.45 0.91
C MET A 713 6.39 5.16 1.74
N LEU A 714 6.38 6.49 1.64
CA LEU A 714 5.26 7.32 2.08
C LEU A 714 4.29 7.56 0.91
N LEU A 715 3.04 7.08 1.05
CA LEU A 715 2.07 7.04 -0.06
C LEU A 715 1.22 8.30 -0.17
N ARG A 716 0.69 8.80 0.96
CA ARG A 716 -0.14 10.01 1.05
C ARG A 716 -0.34 10.47 2.49
N ALA A 717 -0.94 11.65 2.66
CA ALA A 717 -1.36 12.20 3.94
C ALA A 717 -2.88 12.43 3.96
N LEU A 718 -3.59 12.01 4.98
CA LEU A 718 -5.04 12.20 5.14
C LEU A 718 -5.37 13.07 6.36
N PRO A 719 -6.47 13.83 6.34
CA PRO A 719 -6.92 14.55 7.53
C PRO A 719 -7.45 13.62 8.61
N VAL A 720 -7.30 14.03 9.87
CA VAL A 720 -7.98 13.39 11.02
C VAL A 720 -9.28 14.12 11.29
N GLU A 721 -10.41 13.40 11.31
CA GLU A 721 -11.72 13.96 11.67
C GLU A 721 -11.66 14.68 13.02
N ASN A 722 -12.44 15.77 13.16
CA ASN A 722 -12.52 16.55 14.40
C ASN A 722 -11.17 17.09 14.94
N CYS A 723 -10.14 17.23 14.09
CA CYS A 723 -8.88 17.86 14.49
C CYS A 723 -9.13 19.21 15.19
N ALA A 724 -8.50 19.42 16.34
CA ALA A 724 -8.76 20.54 17.23
C ALA A 724 -8.64 21.93 16.56
N VAL A 725 -7.80 22.06 15.53
CA VAL A 725 -7.53 23.34 14.85
C VAL A 725 -8.00 23.39 13.42
N SER A 726 -7.94 22.29 12.67
CA SER A 726 -8.36 22.28 11.27
C SER A 726 -9.78 21.78 11.04
N GLY A 727 -10.40 21.13 12.04
CA GLY A 727 -11.76 20.59 11.94
C GLY A 727 -11.90 19.44 10.95
N GLY A 728 -10.83 18.67 10.70
CA GLY A 728 -10.84 17.57 9.74
C GLY A 728 -10.51 18.00 8.30
N LEU A 729 -9.70 19.05 8.15
CA LEU A 729 -9.21 19.53 6.87
C LEU A 729 -7.67 19.56 6.86
N LEU A 730 -7.09 19.42 5.67
CA LEU A 730 -5.69 19.71 5.40
C LEU A 730 -5.56 20.73 4.27
N CYS A 731 -4.43 21.44 4.24
CA CYS A 731 -4.03 22.27 3.10
C CYS A 731 -3.13 21.49 2.15
N GLU A 732 -2.82 22.08 1.00
CA GLU A 732 -1.86 21.55 0.02
C GLU A 732 -0.53 21.08 0.66
N LYS A 733 0.06 21.89 1.54
CA LYS A 733 1.32 21.56 2.23
C LYS A 733 1.23 20.28 3.06
N GLY A 734 0.12 20.12 3.80
CA GLY A 734 -0.07 18.95 4.65
C GLY A 734 -0.59 17.73 3.90
N ARG A 735 -1.30 17.95 2.78
CA ARG A 735 -1.98 16.89 2.02
C ARG A 735 -1.09 16.27 0.95
N PHE A 736 -0.30 17.08 0.25
CA PHE A 736 0.35 16.69 -1.01
C PHE A 736 1.86 16.95 -1.05
N GLU A 737 2.40 17.92 -0.30
CA GLU A 737 3.85 18.21 -0.29
C GLU A 737 4.64 17.21 0.57
N LEU A 738 4.55 15.91 0.26
CA LEU A 738 5.14 14.83 1.06
C LEU A 738 6.66 14.90 1.19
N ASP A 739 7.34 15.55 0.25
CA ASP A 739 8.79 15.83 0.30
C ASP A 739 9.21 16.59 1.58
N ARG A 740 8.28 17.32 2.22
CA ARG A 740 8.50 17.96 3.53
C ARG A 740 8.62 16.96 4.69
N PHE A 741 7.97 15.80 4.58
CA PHE A 741 7.99 14.77 5.62
C PHE A 741 9.07 13.73 5.34
N LEU A 742 9.31 13.44 4.05
CA LEU A 742 10.29 12.49 3.57
C LEU A 742 10.85 12.97 2.22
N PRO A 743 12.09 13.46 2.14
CA PRO A 743 12.67 13.92 0.90
C PRO A 743 12.69 12.83 -0.17
N ALA A 744 12.42 13.21 -1.42
CA ALA A 744 12.49 12.31 -2.57
C ALA A 744 13.87 11.65 -2.66
N ASN A 745 13.92 10.39 -3.11
CA ASN A 745 15.14 9.57 -3.12
C ASN A 745 16.35 10.26 -3.79
N GLU A 746 16.14 11.00 -4.88
CA GLU A 746 17.19 11.73 -5.59
C GLU A 746 17.75 12.93 -4.82
N ASN A 747 16.95 13.51 -3.92
CA ASN A 747 17.31 14.67 -3.11
C ASN A 747 17.70 14.27 -1.67
N ARG A 748 17.53 13.02 -1.28
CA ARG A 748 17.75 12.54 0.09
C ARG A 748 19.23 12.28 0.38
N VAL A 749 19.72 12.75 1.53
CA VAL A 749 21.05 12.41 2.05
C VAL A 749 20.95 11.08 2.79
N ARG A 750 21.50 10.01 2.20
CA ARG A 750 21.46 8.64 2.78
C ARG A 750 22.79 8.14 3.32
N ARG A 751 23.88 8.88 3.06
CA ARG A 751 25.25 8.48 3.41
C ARG A 751 25.94 9.59 4.18
N HIS A 752 26.75 9.22 5.17
CA HIS A 752 27.63 10.16 5.84
C HIS A 752 28.84 10.46 4.94
N MET A 753 29.33 11.70 4.98
CA MET A 753 30.45 12.15 4.17
C MET A 753 31.47 12.88 5.03
N VAL A 754 32.75 12.73 4.74
CA VAL A 754 33.84 13.46 5.40
C VAL A 754 34.76 14.05 4.33
N ARG A 755 35.24 15.29 4.58
CA ARG A 755 36.15 15.97 3.68
C ARG A 755 37.60 15.57 3.96
N HIS A 756 38.22 14.91 3.00
CA HIS A 756 39.64 14.57 2.99
C HIS A 756 40.34 15.28 1.83
N ASP A 757 41.43 16.00 2.12
CA ASP A 757 42.22 16.75 1.12
C ASP A 757 41.39 17.66 0.18
N GLY A 758 40.30 18.21 0.70
CA GLY A 758 39.39 19.12 -0.03
C GLY A 758 38.25 18.45 -0.79
N VAL A 759 38.16 17.11 -0.78
CA VAL A 759 37.11 16.33 -1.47
C VAL A 759 36.21 15.64 -0.44
N LEU A 760 34.89 15.66 -0.66
CA LEU A 760 33.95 14.89 0.16
C LEU A 760 33.94 13.43 -0.29
N GLU A 761 34.18 12.53 0.66
CA GLU A 761 34.18 11.08 0.44
C GLU A 761 33.16 10.42 1.38
N GLU A 762 32.53 9.33 0.92
CA GLU A 762 31.59 8.54 1.72
C GLU A 762 32.33 7.91 2.91
N ALA A 763 31.75 8.04 4.10
CA ALA A 763 32.33 7.59 5.35
C ALA A 763 31.36 6.72 6.15
N SER A 764 31.91 5.83 6.97
CA SER A 764 31.11 5.13 7.99
C SER A 764 30.57 6.10 9.04
N PHE A 765 29.48 5.73 9.72
CA PHE A 765 28.94 6.53 10.83
C PHE A 765 30.00 6.81 11.92
N ASP A 766 30.80 5.81 12.30
CA ASP A 766 31.87 5.96 13.29
C ASP A 766 32.93 6.98 12.85
N GLU A 767 33.34 6.94 11.57
CA GLU A 767 34.33 7.88 11.02
C GLU A 767 33.78 9.30 10.96
N ALA A 768 32.55 9.47 10.46
CA ALA A 768 31.89 10.76 10.37
C ALA A 768 31.68 11.38 11.75
N SER A 769 31.21 10.58 12.71
CA SER A 769 31.03 10.98 14.12
C SER A 769 32.36 11.39 14.77
N LEU A 770 33.42 10.64 14.52
CA LEU A 770 34.75 10.98 15.04
C LEU A 770 35.29 12.27 14.42
N SER A 771 35.03 12.50 13.13
CA SER A 771 35.45 13.71 12.42
C SER A 771 34.66 14.93 12.90
N PHE A 772 33.35 14.77 13.11
CA PHE A 772 32.46 15.76 13.73
C PHE A 772 33.00 16.20 15.10
N THR A 773 33.20 15.23 16.01
CA THR A 773 33.62 15.52 17.39
C THR A 773 35.04 16.09 17.47
N ARG A 774 35.98 15.58 16.68
CA ARG A 774 37.36 16.10 16.63
C ARG A 774 37.44 17.47 16.01
N GLY A 775 36.68 17.75 14.95
CA GLY A 775 36.64 19.06 14.31
C GLY A 775 36.14 20.14 15.28
N ALA A 776 35.04 19.85 15.99
CA ALA A 776 34.53 20.71 17.05
C ALA A 776 35.57 20.94 18.16
N GLN A 777 36.17 19.87 18.70
CA GLN A 777 37.20 19.97 19.76
C GLN A 777 38.45 20.74 19.30
N ALA A 778 38.88 20.56 18.06
CA ALA A 778 40.01 21.27 17.49
C ALA A 778 39.73 22.78 17.42
N LEU A 779 38.54 23.17 16.95
CA LEU A 779 38.14 24.57 16.92
C LEU A 779 38.04 25.17 18.32
N LEU A 780 37.43 24.45 19.27
CA LEU A 780 37.37 24.85 20.68
C LEU A 780 38.77 25.10 21.27
N THR A 781 39.74 24.25 20.91
CA THR A 781 41.12 24.34 21.41
C THR A 781 41.91 25.48 20.77
N VAL A 782 41.71 25.73 19.47
CA VAL A 782 42.52 26.68 18.69
C VAL A 782 41.94 28.10 18.74
N GLU A 783 40.62 28.23 18.59
CA GLU A 783 39.93 29.51 18.40
C GLU A 783 39.16 29.95 19.66
N GLY A 784 38.70 29.00 20.48
CA GLY A 784 37.90 29.25 21.69
C GLY A 784 36.40 28.95 21.50
N ALA A 785 35.70 28.73 22.62
CA ALA A 785 34.29 28.35 22.63
C ALA A 785 33.34 29.42 22.05
N ASP A 786 33.70 30.70 22.18
CA ASP A 786 32.97 31.84 21.64
C ASP A 786 33.01 31.94 20.10
N LYS A 787 33.87 31.14 19.46
CA LYS A 787 34.05 31.07 18.00
C LYS A 787 33.32 29.91 17.33
N LEU A 788 32.77 29.00 18.13
CA LEU A 788 31.90 27.92 17.68
C LEU A 788 30.45 28.34 17.89
N ALA A 789 29.58 28.01 16.94
CA ALA A 789 28.14 28.14 17.06
C ALA A 789 27.45 26.80 16.78
N VAL A 790 26.26 26.63 17.33
CA VAL A 790 25.34 25.55 16.98
C VAL A 790 24.07 26.19 16.44
N SER A 791 23.61 25.73 15.27
CA SER A 791 22.32 26.11 14.69
C SER A 791 21.40 24.92 14.66
N ILE A 792 20.17 25.08 15.18
CA ILE A 792 19.17 24.02 15.26
C ILE A 792 17.95 24.42 14.43
N SER A 793 17.48 23.52 13.55
CA SER A 793 16.26 23.72 12.77
C SER A 793 14.99 23.40 13.58
N ASP A 794 13.86 23.97 13.17
CA ASP A 794 12.54 23.61 13.70
C ASP A 794 11.95 22.30 13.12
N GLU A 795 12.69 21.59 12.29
CA GLU A 795 12.40 20.20 11.90
C GLU A 795 12.77 19.19 13.02
N TYR A 796 13.41 19.65 14.10
CA TYR A 796 13.80 18.83 15.24
C TYR A 796 12.71 18.81 16.31
N THR A 797 12.55 17.68 16.99
CA THR A 797 11.59 17.54 18.11
C THR A 797 12.10 18.28 19.34
N LEU A 798 11.22 18.53 20.31
CA LEU A 798 11.59 19.14 21.60
C LEU A 798 12.69 18.34 22.30
N GLU A 799 12.59 17.00 22.27
CA GLU A 799 13.59 16.11 22.85
C GLU A 799 14.94 16.25 22.17
N GLU A 800 14.98 16.28 20.83
CA GLU A 800 16.23 16.48 20.09
C GLU A 800 16.83 17.87 20.36
N ILE A 801 16.02 18.94 20.34
CA ILE A 801 16.48 20.31 20.63
C ILE A 801 17.02 20.39 22.06
N ALA A 802 16.33 19.80 23.03
CA ALA A 802 16.76 19.76 24.43
C ALA A 802 18.07 19.00 24.59
N LEU A 803 18.25 17.88 23.88
CA LEU A 803 19.48 17.10 23.91
C LEU A 803 20.65 17.87 23.29
N ILE A 804 20.47 18.51 22.13
CA ILE A 804 21.49 19.34 21.48
C ILE A 804 21.89 20.52 22.38
N ARG A 805 20.91 21.18 22.99
CA ARG A 805 21.16 22.29 23.93
C ARG A 805 21.94 21.81 25.15
N SER A 806 21.49 20.74 25.78
CA SER A 806 22.13 20.18 26.98
C SER A 806 23.56 19.73 26.67
N PHE A 807 23.79 19.18 25.48
CA PHE A 807 25.11 18.78 24.99
C PHE A 807 26.03 19.99 24.83
N THR A 808 25.50 21.06 24.22
CA THR A 808 26.23 22.31 24.00
C THR A 808 26.63 22.95 25.33
N GLU A 809 25.68 23.10 26.26
CA GLU A 809 25.89 23.69 27.59
C GLU A 809 26.88 22.88 28.43
N SER A 810 26.88 21.55 28.29
CA SER A 810 27.70 20.66 29.12
C SER A 810 29.13 20.47 28.59
N TYR A 811 29.33 20.45 27.27
CA TYR A 811 30.59 20.01 26.67
C TYR A 811 31.23 20.98 25.69
N LEU A 812 30.49 21.93 25.13
CA LEU A 812 31.04 22.92 24.18
C LEU A 812 31.38 24.27 24.84
N GLY A 813 31.19 24.40 26.15
CA GLY A 813 31.52 25.62 26.89
C GLY A 813 30.55 26.76 26.60
N ASP A 814 31.05 27.99 26.44
CA ASP A 814 30.23 29.18 26.17
C ASP A 814 29.80 29.30 24.68
N THR A 815 29.66 28.16 23.99
CA THR A 815 29.19 28.10 22.60
C THR A 815 27.75 28.61 22.50
N LYS A 816 27.50 29.48 21.51
CA LYS A 816 26.20 30.11 21.33
C LYS A 816 25.25 29.24 20.51
N LEU A 817 23.96 29.27 20.90
CA LEU A 817 22.86 28.61 20.20
C LEU A 817 22.11 29.60 19.31
N TYR A 818 21.99 29.26 18.04
CA TYR A 818 21.24 30.00 17.03
C TYR A 818 20.20 29.09 16.36
N SER A 819 19.32 29.70 15.58
CA SER A 819 18.59 29.00 14.54
C SER A 819 18.46 29.90 13.31
N LEU A 820 18.65 29.29 12.13
CA LEU A 820 18.41 29.95 10.85
C LEU A 820 16.92 30.13 10.54
N ASP A 821 16.04 29.48 11.31
CA ASP A 821 14.58 29.50 11.16
C ASP A 821 13.89 30.38 12.22
N TYR A 822 14.63 30.79 13.26
CA TYR A 822 14.09 31.62 14.34
C TYR A 822 14.09 33.11 14.00
N LYS A 823 12.92 33.76 14.14
CA LYS A 823 12.76 35.22 14.12
C LYS A 823 12.31 35.74 15.48
N LYS A 824 13.03 36.74 15.99
CA LYS A 824 12.69 37.39 17.26
C LYS A 824 11.28 38.03 17.21
N SER A 825 10.51 37.83 18.28
CA SER A 825 9.20 38.46 18.48
C SER A 825 9.23 39.55 19.54
N ALA A 826 8.43 40.60 19.33
CA ALA A 826 8.16 41.65 20.29
C ALA A 826 7.25 41.20 21.45
N LEU A 827 6.58 40.05 21.32
CA LEU A 827 5.74 39.51 22.39
C LEU A 827 6.57 39.12 23.63
N GLU A 828 7.78 38.60 23.43
CA GLU A 828 8.67 38.17 24.52
C GLU A 828 8.95 39.29 25.52
N GLU A 829 9.34 40.48 25.05
CA GLU A 829 9.74 41.59 25.93
C GLU A 829 8.59 42.11 26.81
N LEU A 830 7.34 41.96 26.36
CA LEU A 830 6.16 42.53 27.00
C LEU A 830 5.29 41.50 27.74
N LEU A 831 5.24 40.27 27.25
CA LEU A 831 4.40 39.19 27.80
C LEU A 831 5.22 38.11 28.51
N GLY A 832 6.54 38.06 28.31
CA GLY A 832 7.40 37.00 28.83
C GLY A 832 7.26 35.67 28.09
N SER A 833 6.56 35.66 26.95
CA SER A 833 6.39 34.50 26.07
C SER A 833 6.37 34.95 24.61
N ASP A 834 6.89 34.11 23.74
CA ASP A 834 6.88 34.26 22.28
C ASP A 834 5.69 33.55 21.61
N SER A 835 4.92 32.79 22.39
CA SER A 835 3.71 32.12 21.90
C SER A 835 2.60 33.12 21.58
N SER A 836 1.71 32.73 20.66
CA SER A 836 0.49 33.49 20.37
C SER A 836 -0.35 33.62 21.65
N PRO A 837 -0.75 34.84 22.05
CA PRO A 837 -1.48 35.07 23.30
C PRO A 837 -2.94 34.60 23.24
N ASN A 838 -3.46 34.36 22.02
CA ASN A 838 -4.79 33.81 21.78
C ASN A 838 -4.68 32.50 20.99
N THR A 839 -5.63 31.60 21.22
CA THR A 839 -5.73 30.32 20.50
C THR A 839 -6.38 30.50 19.13
N PHE A 840 -6.08 29.62 18.18
CA PHE A 840 -6.62 29.69 16.82
C PHE A 840 -8.15 29.53 16.77
N ASN A 841 -8.73 28.81 17.74
CA ASN A 841 -10.18 28.62 17.82
C ASN A 841 -10.93 29.88 18.29
N GLU A 842 -10.25 30.87 18.85
CA GLU A 842 -10.87 32.12 19.26
C GLU A 842 -11.37 32.96 18.07
N VAL A 843 -10.98 32.63 16.84
CA VAL A 843 -11.53 33.18 15.60
C VAL A 843 -13.06 33.02 15.54
N TYR A 844 -13.64 31.93 16.07
CA TYR A 844 -15.10 31.74 16.13
C TYR A 844 -15.77 32.55 17.25
N SER A 845 -14.98 33.17 18.13
CA SER A 845 -15.43 33.93 19.28
C SER A 845 -15.17 35.43 19.18
N THR A 846 -14.69 35.93 18.04
CA THR A 846 -14.50 37.37 17.82
C THR A 846 -15.62 37.95 16.92
N ASP A 847 -15.87 39.25 17.03
CA ASP A 847 -16.86 39.95 16.18
C ASP A 847 -16.19 40.57 14.94
N LEU A 848 -14.93 40.98 15.09
CA LEU A 848 -14.09 41.54 14.03
C LEU A 848 -12.71 40.88 14.06
N LEU A 849 -12.16 40.56 12.90
CA LEU A 849 -10.81 40.04 12.74
C LEU A 849 -10.09 40.85 11.67
N ILE A 850 -8.86 41.27 11.95
CA ILE A 850 -8.03 41.99 10.98
C ILE A 850 -6.79 41.15 10.67
N VAL A 851 -6.63 40.78 9.40
CA VAL A 851 -5.40 40.15 8.91
C VAL A 851 -4.37 41.23 8.60
N VAL A 852 -3.15 41.06 9.12
CA VAL A 852 -2.08 42.04 8.98
C VAL A 852 -0.85 41.38 8.35
N GLY A 853 -0.47 41.86 7.17
CA GLY A 853 0.73 41.42 6.45
C GLY A 853 0.65 40.00 5.87
N GLY A 854 1.45 39.75 4.82
CA GLY A 854 1.62 38.42 4.21
C GLY A 854 0.42 37.92 3.40
N ASP A 855 0.48 36.68 2.91
CA ASP A 855 -0.66 36.01 2.29
C ASP A 855 -0.98 34.71 3.05
N LEU A 856 -2.00 34.78 3.92
CA LEU A 856 -2.38 33.63 4.74
C LEU A 856 -2.88 32.45 3.90
N LEU A 857 -3.39 32.66 2.68
CA LEU A 857 -3.77 31.55 1.81
C LEU A 857 -2.57 30.77 1.28
N GLN A 858 -1.37 31.36 1.31
CA GLN A 858 -0.11 30.68 0.98
C GLN A 858 0.64 30.22 2.23
N SER A 859 0.75 31.06 3.26
CA SER A 859 1.53 30.71 4.45
C SER A 859 0.78 29.76 5.39
N HIS A 860 -0.48 30.08 5.71
CA HIS A 860 -1.31 29.34 6.69
C HIS A 860 -2.74 29.08 6.16
N PRO A 861 -2.90 28.26 5.11
CA PRO A 861 -4.18 28.13 4.40
C PRO A 861 -5.34 27.65 5.29
N MET A 862 -5.03 26.85 6.32
CA MET A 862 -6.02 26.39 7.30
C MET A 862 -6.54 27.51 8.20
N MET A 863 -5.69 28.47 8.58
CA MET A 863 -6.18 29.68 9.26
C MET A 863 -7.10 30.49 8.35
N ALA A 864 -6.72 30.69 7.08
CA ALA A 864 -7.57 31.40 6.11
C ALA A 864 -8.93 30.70 5.91
N THR A 865 -8.94 29.37 5.85
CA THR A 865 -10.16 28.55 5.77
C THR A 865 -11.02 28.73 7.02
N LYS A 866 -10.41 28.71 8.20
CA LYS A 866 -11.08 28.92 9.49
C LYS A 866 -11.73 30.30 9.59
N ILE A 867 -11.02 31.35 9.17
CA ILE A 867 -11.55 32.72 9.08
C ILE A 867 -12.76 32.75 8.16
N ARG A 868 -12.68 32.12 6.98
CA ARG A 868 -13.80 32.04 6.03
C ARG A 868 -15.03 31.32 6.61
N HIS A 869 -14.83 30.23 7.36
CA HIS A 869 -15.94 29.57 8.07
C HIS A 869 -16.55 30.48 9.13
N ALA A 870 -15.74 31.16 9.93
CA ALA A 870 -16.24 32.12 10.92
C ALA A 870 -17.01 33.29 10.27
N MET A 871 -16.63 33.72 9.06
CA MET A 871 -17.39 34.74 8.31
C MET A 871 -18.81 34.29 7.94
N LYS A 872 -19.02 32.99 7.67
CA LYS A 872 -20.36 32.43 7.44
C LYS A 872 -21.23 32.52 8.71
N GLU A 873 -20.61 32.45 9.88
CA GLU A 873 -21.24 32.62 11.19
C GLU A 873 -21.34 34.09 11.66
N GLY A 874 -20.95 35.05 10.82
CA GLY A 874 -21.14 36.48 11.06
C GLY A 874 -19.89 37.27 11.48
N LEU A 875 -18.70 36.67 11.44
CA LEU A 875 -17.44 37.39 11.63
C LEU A 875 -17.24 38.48 10.55
N GLN A 876 -16.86 39.68 10.98
CA GLN A 876 -16.40 40.74 10.06
C GLN A 876 -14.89 40.64 9.86
N LEU A 877 -14.43 40.83 8.62
CA LEU A 877 -13.02 40.74 8.24
C LEU A 877 -12.50 42.12 7.80
N GLY A 878 -11.35 42.53 8.30
CA GLY A 878 -10.54 43.62 7.76
C GLY A 878 -9.16 43.11 7.31
N ILE A 879 -8.50 43.82 6.40
CA ILE A 879 -7.15 43.46 5.94
C ILE A 879 -6.27 44.71 5.89
N ILE A 880 -5.08 44.60 6.46
CA ILE A 880 -3.99 45.59 6.36
C ILE A 880 -2.81 44.88 5.71
N ASN A 881 -2.41 45.28 4.50
CA ASN A 881 -1.40 44.54 3.78
C ASN A 881 -0.61 45.39 2.79
N THR A 882 0.62 44.96 2.48
CA THR A 882 1.48 45.61 1.50
C THR A 882 1.38 45.02 0.10
N GLN A 883 0.71 43.89 -0.04
CA GLN A 883 0.48 43.20 -1.30
C GLN A 883 -1.00 42.87 -1.50
N ASP A 884 -1.39 42.67 -2.75
CA ASP A 884 -2.72 42.17 -3.11
C ASP A 884 -2.79 40.65 -2.88
N THR A 885 -3.88 40.19 -2.27
CA THR A 885 -4.10 38.77 -1.95
C THR A 885 -5.49 38.33 -2.38
N LEU A 886 -5.72 37.02 -2.48
CA LEU A 886 -7.05 36.49 -2.79
C LEU A 886 -8.08 36.77 -1.68
N MET A 887 -7.63 36.97 -0.43
CA MET A 887 -8.49 37.33 0.70
C MET A 887 -9.08 38.74 0.57
N ASP A 888 -8.46 39.63 -0.21
CA ASP A 888 -8.95 40.99 -0.44
C ASP A 888 -10.36 41.01 -1.06
N LYS A 889 -10.73 39.95 -1.77
CA LYS A 889 -12.06 39.81 -2.37
C LYS A 889 -13.16 39.49 -1.36
N TRP A 890 -12.80 39.13 -0.12
CA TRP A 890 -13.75 38.67 0.91
C TRP A 890 -14.29 39.83 1.75
N THR A 891 -13.63 40.99 1.70
CA THR A 891 -14.02 42.16 2.48
C THR A 891 -13.87 43.44 1.66
N THR A 892 -14.61 44.48 2.06
CA THR A 892 -14.43 45.85 1.57
C THR A 892 -13.59 46.70 2.52
N GLU A 893 -13.24 46.18 3.70
CA GLU A 893 -12.48 46.91 4.72
C GLU A 893 -10.97 46.65 4.55
N LEU A 894 -10.34 47.43 3.68
CA LEU A 894 -8.95 47.24 3.26
C LEU A 894 -8.10 48.49 3.55
N LEU A 895 -6.88 48.29 4.06
CA LEU A 895 -5.81 49.28 4.10
C LEU A 895 -4.60 48.72 3.33
N LYS A 896 -4.24 49.38 2.22
CA LYS A 896 -3.19 48.95 1.28
C LYS A 896 -2.19 50.06 1.03
N GLY A 897 -0.92 49.71 0.89
CA GLY A 897 0.20 50.63 0.61
C GLY A 897 1.53 49.88 0.58
N ASP A 898 2.64 50.57 0.36
CA ASP A 898 3.94 49.90 0.14
C ASP A 898 4.73 49.62 1.44
N ASP A 899 4.32 50.21 2.56
CA ASP A 899 5.02 50.13 3.85
C ASP A 899 4.04 49.78 4.98
N LEU A 900 4.23 48.62 5.61
CA LEU A 900 3.31 48.09 6.60
C LEU A 900 3.31 48.96 7.87
N LEU A 901 4.47 49.46 8.30
CA LEU A 901 4.56 50.34 9.47
C LEU A 901 3.78 51.66 9.28
N ALA A 902 3.83 52.27 8.09
CA ALA A 902 2.99 53.41 7.74
C ALA A 902 1.49 53.08 7.78
N LEU A 903 1.09 51.92 7.25
CA LEU A 903 -0.31 51.46 7.29
C LEU A 903 -0.80 51.24 8.72
N LEU A 904 0.02 50.63 9.59
CA LEU A 904 -0.31 50.46 11.00
C LEU A 904 -0.42 51.81 11.74
N THR A 905 0.40 52.78 11.35
CA THR A 905 0.31 54.15 11.86
C THR A 905 -1.00 54.80 11.43
N GLU A 906 -1.38 54.69 10.16
CA GLU A 906 -2.67 55.16 9.65
C GLU A 906 -3.84 54.49 10.38
N PHE A 907 -3.82 53.16 10.50
CA PHE A 907 -4.82 52.35 11.21
C PHE A 907 -5.01 52.79 12.67
N SER A 908 -3.91 53.05 13.39
CA SER A 908 -3.97 53.58 14.76
C SER A 908 -4.50 55.02 14.83
N GLY A 909 -4.48 55.76 13.72
CA GLY A 909 -4.89 57.15 13.62
C GLY A 909 -6.40 57.38 13.84
N PRO A 910 -6.79 58.62 14.20
CA PRO A 910 -8.20 58.97 14.43
C PRO A 910 -9.04 59.01 13.13
N THR A 911 -8.39 59.15 11.98
CA THR A 911 -9.05 59.28 10.67
C THR A 911 -9.29 57.95 9.96
N SER A 912 -8.66 56.84 10.39
CA SER A 912 -8.85 55.53 9.77
C SER A 912 -10.24 54.98 10.05
N GLU A 913 -11.00 54.66 9.00
CA GLU A 913 -12.32 54.04 9.12
C GLU A 913 -12.22 52.63 9.72
N LEU A 914 -11.31 51.79 9.19
CA LEU A 914 -11.03 50.46 9.74
C LEU A 914 -10.52 50.54 11.18
N GLY A 915 -9.66 51.51 11.51
CA GLY A 915 -9.23 51.76 12.89
C GLY A 915 -10.35 52.16 13.85
N GLN A 916 -11.31 52.97 13.39
CA GLN A 916 -12.50 53.30 14.17
C GLN A 916 -13.44 52.09 14.34
N HIS A 917 -13.55 51.24 13.33
CA HIS A 917 -14.33 50.01 13.41
C HIS A 917 -13.72 49.06 14.44
N TYR A 918 -12.41 48.83 14.36
CA TYR A 918 -11.63 48.06 15.33
C TYR A 918 -11.89 48.52 16.77
N ARG A 919 -11.68 49.81 17.07
CA ARG A 919 -11.91 50.37 18.42
C ARG A 919 -13.37 50.26 18.93
N LYS A 920 -14.36 50.15 18.04
CA LYS A 920 -15.79 50.04 18.41
C LYS A 920 -16.25 48.60 18.57
N ALA A 921 -15.55 47.64 17.96
CA ALA A 921 -15.88 46.23 18.08
C ALA A 921 -15.81 45.81 19.56
N LYS A 922 -16.70 44.91 19.97
CA LYS A 922 -16.68 44.40 21.36
C LYS A 922 -15.55 43.42 21.56
N ARG A 923 -15.32 42.56 20.58
CA ARG A 923 -14.26 41.57 20.51
C ARG A 923 -13.57 41.71 19.16
N ALA A 924 -12.27 41.94 19.18
CA ALA A 924 -11.49 42.14 17.97
C ALA A 924 -10.14 41.41 18.05
N LEU A 925 -9.78 40.70 16.98
CA LEU A 925 -8.52 39.99 16.86
C LEU A 925 -7.66 40.58 15.74
N LEU A 926 -6.35 40.65 15.97
CA LEU A 926 -5.34 40.90 14.95
C LEU A 926 -4.63 39.58 14.64
N VAL A 927 -4.63 39.14 13.38
CA VAL A 927 -3.94 37.91 12.95
C VAL A 927 -2.84 38.28 11.98
N TYR A 928 -1.63 37.79 12.20
CA TYR A 928 -0.49 38.13 11.34
C TYR A 928 0.46 36.97 11.14
N ASP A 929 1.10 36.98 9.97
CA ASP A 929 2.20 36.09 9.65
C ASP A 929 3.50 36.69 10.19
N LYS A 930 4.16 35.97 11.10
CA LYS A 930 5.39 36.45 11.74
C LYS A 930 6.53 36.66 10.73
N ASP A 931 6.52 35.95 9.61
CA ASP A 931 7.54 36.09 8.59
C ASP A 931 7.39 37.36 7.76
N ALA A 932 6.17 37.86 7.65
CA ALA A 932 5.82 39.08 6.94
C ALA A 932 5.85 40.34 7.83
N VAL A 933 6.00 40.18 9.15
CA VAL A 933 5.94 41.28 10.13
C VAL A 933 7.27 41.40 10.88
N SER A 934 7.89 42.57 10.77
CA SER A 934 9.12 42.91 11.50
C SER A 934 8.87 43.11 13.00
N TYR A 935 9.94 43.09 13.78
CA TYR A 935 9.89 43.34 15.22
C TYR A 935 9.21 44.69 15.58
N GLU A 936 9.49 45.75 14.82
CA GLU A 936 8.94 47.09 15.05
C GLU A 936 7.42 47.14 14.74
N GLU A 937 7.00 46.46 13.68
CA GLU A 937 5.58 46.38 13.28
C GLU A 937 4.78 45.53 14.27
N GLU A 938 5.33 44.41 14.73
CA GLU A 938 4.72 43.57 15.76
C GLU A 938 4.58 44.33 17.10
N SER A 939 5.62 45.06 17.50
CA SER A 939 5.58 45.95 18.66
C SER A 939 4.43 46.97 18.55
N LYS A 940 4.22 47.51 17.35
CA LYS A 940 3.14 48.46 17.06
C LYS A 940 1.76 47.79 17.11
N LEU A 941 1.61 46.57 16.60
CA LEU A 941 0.37 45.79 16.68
C LEU A 941 -0.04 45.52 18.13
N LEU A 942 0.91 45.09 18.96
CA LEU A 942 0.67 44.85 20.37
C LEU A 942 0.24 46.14 21.10
N ALA A 943 0.90 47.27 20.83
CA ALA A 943 0.49 48.56 21.37
C ALA A 943 -0.94 48.93 20.96
N ILE A 944 -1.31 48.73 19.69
CA ILE A 944 -2.66 49.00 19.19
C ILE A 944 -3.71 48.13 19.90
N ALA A 945 -3.44 46.83 20.09
CA ALA A 945 -4.34 45.93 20.80
C ALA A 945 -4.53 46.34 22.28
N GLN A 946 -3.45 46.74 22.95
CA GLN A 946 -3.51 47.20 24.34
C GLN A 946 -4.24 48.55 24.50
N GLU A 947 -3.92 49.54 23.66
CA GLU A 947 -4.51 50.89 23.72
C GLU A 947 -6.01 50.90 23.40
N SER A 948 -6.46 49.97 22.54
CA SER A 948 -7.87 49.79 22.18
C SER A 948 -8.68 49.01 23.22
N GLY A 949 -8.01 48.31 24.15
CA GLY A 949 -8.65 47.43 25.14
C GLY A 949 -8.98 46.04 24.62
N HIS A 950 -8.54 45.69 23.41
CA HIS A 950 -8.72 44.38 22.78
C HIS A 950 -7.52 43.46 23.06
N PHE A 951 -7.24 43.20 24.34
CA PHE A 951 -6.12 42.33 24.72
C PHE A 951 -6.40 41.63 26.06
N GLY A 952 -6.01 40.35 26.18
CA GLY A 952 -6.05 39.60 27.44
C GLY A 952 -7.41 38.99 27.81
N SER A 953 -8.31 38.77 26.85
CA SER A 953 -9.53 37.97 27.07
C SER A 953 -9.91 37.18 25.81
N THR A 954 -10.73 36.14 25.98
CA THR A 954 -11.17 35.29 24.88
C THR A 954 -11.82 36.07 23.74
N GLY A 955 -11.36 35.85 22.52
CA GLY A 955 -11.86 36.50 21.32
C GLY A 955 -11.35 37.93 21.12
N GLN A 956 -10.38 38.39 21.90
CA GLN A 956 -9.74 39.69 21.70
C GLN A 956 -8.23 39.67 22.03
N GLY A 957 -7.42 40.22 21.13
CA GLY A 957 -5.96 40.17 21.22
C GLY A 957 -5.28 39.91 19.88
N LEU A 958 -4.25 39.07 19.90
CA LEU A 958 -3.42 38.78 18.74
C LEU A 958 -3.28 37.29 18.51
N ILE A 959 -3.26 36.90 17.24
CA ILE A 959 -2.83 35.56 16.82
C ILE A 959 -1.57 35.71 15.96
N GLN A 960 -0.47 35.18 16.48
CA GLN A 960 0.80 35.10 15.77
C GLN A 960 0.90 33.75 15.05
N LEU A 961 1.24 33.76 13.76
CA LEU A 961 1.47 32.55 12.97
C LEU A 961 2.93 32.48 12.56
N LYS A 962 3.66 31.47 13.03
CA LYS A 962 5.08 31.23 12.70
C LYS A 962 5.22 30.34 11.46
N ALA A 963 6.32 30.42 10.73
CA ALA A 963 6.46 29.72 9.45
C ALA A 963 6.33 28.19 9.57
N ASN A 964 7.09 27.56 10.46
CA ASN A 964 7.24 26.11 10.51
C ASN A 964 6.69 25.50 11.79
N ALA A 965 6.58 24.18 11.81
CA ALA A 965 5.79 23.44 12.79
C ALA A 965 6.32 23.49 14.23
N ASN A 966 7.64 23.55 14.43
CA ASN A 966 8.24 23.62 15.76
C ASN A 966 9.03 24.90 16.03
N SER A 967 8.77 25.99 15.29
CA SER A 967 9.48 27.25 15.53
C SER A 967 9.19 27.82 16.92
N GLN A 968 8.04 27.48 17.53
CA GLN A 968 7.77 27.79 18.94
C GLN A 968 8.62 26.90 19.87
N GLY A 969 8.81 25.62 19.55
CA GLY A 969 9.65 24.71 20.34
C GLY A 969 11.12 25.13 20.42
N LEU A 970 11.69 25.73 19.37
CA LEU A 970 13.02 26.36 19.43
C LEU A 970 13.07 27.43 20.54
N TYR A 971 12.05 28.28 20.60
CA TYR A 971 11.92 29.27 21.66
C TYR A 971 11.73 28.59 23.03
N ASP A 972 10.83 27.63 23.15
CA ASP A 972 10.54 27.00 24.44
C ASP A 972 11.77 26.30 25.02
N MET A 973 12.61 25.72 24.15
CA MET A 973 13.86 25.08 24.53
C MET A 973 15.04 26.04 24.65
N GLY A 974 14.83 27.36 24.60
CA GLY A 974 15.86 28.37 24.89
C GLY A 974 16.81 28.73 23.75
N VAL A 975 16.53 28.33 22.51
CA VAL A 975 17.26 28.81 21.33
C VAL A 975 16.81 30.25 21.08
N ARG A 976 17.72 31.22 21.25
CA ARG A 976 17.40 32.67 21.19
C ARG A 976 18.16 33.43 20.11
N GLY A 977 19.25 32.88 19.59
CA GLY A 977 20.01 33.53 18.52
C GLY A 977 19.26 33.48 17.18
N SER A 978 19.02 34.63 16.56
CA SER A 978 18.30 34.69 15.27
C SER A 978 19.19 34.44 14.06
N ARG A 979 18.56 34.22 12.90
CA ARG A 979 19.24 34.13 11.59
C ARG A 979 20.15 35.34 11.35
N GLU A 980 19.64 36.56 11.53
CA GLU A 980 20.39 37.79 11.25
C GLU A 980 21.61 37.94 12.16
N GLU A 981 21.49 37.53 13.42
CA GLU A 981 22.60 37.55 14.37
C GLU A 981 23.69 36.55 13.99
N LEU A 982 23.31 35.32 13.61
CA LEU A 982 24.27 34.31 13.15
C LEU A 982 25.03 34.77 11.92
N LEU A 983 24.32 35.24 10.88
CA LEU A 983 24.96 35.68 9.63
C LEU A 983 25.92 36.85 9.87
N LYS A 984 25.54 37.81 10.72
CA LYS A 984 26.39 38.93 11.11
C LYS A 984 27.62 38.49 11.91
N ASP A 985 27.45 37.52 12.80
CA ASP A 985 28.55 37.00 13.61
C ASP A 985 29.54 36.17 12.76
N ILE A 986 29.06 35.48 11.71
CA ILE A 986 29.93 34.85 10.70
C ILE A 986 30.68 35.93 9.89
N GLU A 987 29.97 36.91 9.34
CA GLU A 987 30.56 37.98 8.50
C GLU A 987 31.61 38.81 9.26
N SER A 988 31.39 39.03 10.56
CA SER A 988 32.34 39.75 11.41
C SER A 988 33.50 38.89 11.94
N GLY A 989 33.54 37.60 11.59
CA GLY A 989 34.53 36.64 12.09
C GLY A 989 34.40 36.36 13.60
N GLN A 990 33.25 36.67 14.19
CA GLN A 990 32.91 36.26 15.54
C GLN A 990 32.66 34.76 15.61
N ILE A 991 32.00 34.17 14.60
CA ILE A 991 31.87 32.73 14.43
C ILE A 991 32.81 32.27 13.32
N LYS A 992 33.59 31.23 13.61
CA LYS A 992 34.52 30.59 12.67
C LYS A 992 34.19 29.12 12.43
N GLY A 993 33.30 28.52 13.20
CA GLY A 993 32.77 27.20 12.89
C GLY A 993 31.35 27.01 13.36
N LEU A 994 30.65 26.11 12.68
CA LEU A 994 29.22 25.90 12.86
C LEU A 994 28.91 24.40 12.86
N LEU A 995 28.14 23.97 13.87
CA LEU A 995 27.44 22.70 13.86
C LEU A 995 25.99 22.98 13.47
N LEU A 996 25.59 22.58 12.27
CA LEU A 996 24.26 22.81 11.71
C LEU A 996 23.44 21.52 11.81
N PHE A 997 22.37 21.54 12.60
CA PHE A 997 21.42 20.45 12.75
C PHE A 997 20.14 20.78 11.97
N GLY A 998 19.96 20.13 10.83
CA GLY A 998 18.80 20.27 9.95
C GLY A 998 19.13 20.91 8.60
N ASP A 999 18.09 21.04 7.80
CA ASP A 999 18.22 21.46 6.40
C ASP A 999 17.96 22.97 6.21
N SER A 1000 18.12 23.77 7.27
CA SER A 1000 17.96 25.22 7.19
C SER A 1000 19.00 25.83 6.26
N ASP A 1001 18.57 26.73 5.37
CA ASP A 1001 19.42 27.32 4.34
C ASP A 1001 20.43 28.31 4.92
N LEU A 1002 21.71 27.91 4.93
CA LEU A 1002 22.86 28.78 5.16
C LEU A 1002 23.42 29.20 3.79
N PRO A 1003 23.33 30.50 3.41
CA PRO A 1003 23.77 30.93 2.09
C PRO A 1003 25.25 30.66 1.87
N GLU A 1004 25.60 30.34 0.61
CA GLU A 1004 26.91 29.86 0.21
C GLU A 1004 28.04 30.80 0.62
N GLU A 1005 27.81 32.11 0.48
CA GLU A 1005 28.78 33.15 0.82
C GLU A 1005 29.15 33.17 2.31
N TYR A 1006 28.27 32.70 3.20
CA TYR A 1006 28.55 32.59 4.64
C TYR A 1006 29.16 31.23 4.98
N ALA A 1007 28.67 30.15 4.36
CA ALA A 1007 29.22 28.81 4.55
C ALA A 1007 30.72 28.76 4.20
N ALA A 1008 31.13 29.41 3.11
CA ALA A 1008 32.51 29.47 2.65
C ALA A 1008 33.46 30.27 3.58
N GLN A 1009 32.94 31.02 4.56
CA GLN A 1009 33.76 31.80 5.51
C GLN A 1009 34.14 31.01 6.76
N LEU A 1010 33.53 29.84 6.98
CA LEU A 1010 33.78 29.01 8.15
C LEU A 1010 35.06 28.19 7.98
N ASN A 1011 35.84 28.09 9.05
CA ASN A 1011 37.00 27.20 9.16
C ASN A 1011 36.59 25.74 9.41
N PHE A 1012 35.39 25.53 9.94
CA PHE A 1012 34.82 24.21 10.18
C PHE A 1012 33.29 24.26 10.06
N LEU A 1013 32.71 23.45 9.18
CA LEU A 1013 31.27 23.30 9.03
C LEU A 1013 30.90 21.82 9.10
N ALA A 1014 30.11 21.43 10.09
CA ALA A 1014 29.52 20.10 10.16
C ALA A 1014 28.00 20.20 10.07
N VAL A 1015 27.39 19.37 9.22
CA VAL A 1015 25.95 19.44 8.92
C VAL A 1015 25.32 18.07 9.12
N GLN A 1016 24.27 17.99 9.94
CA GLN A 1016 23.34 16.86 9.92
C GLN A 1016 22.14 17.24 9.05
N ALA A 1017 21.98 16.58 7.91
CA ALA A 1017 21.02 16.96 6.86
C ALA A 1017 20.21 15.75 6.39
N THR A 1018 18.99 16.01 5.95
CA THR A 1018 18.11 15.00 5.32
C THR A 1018 18.03 15.20 3.81
N LYS A 1019 18.29 16.43 3.31
CA LYS A 1019 18.20 16.77 1.88
C LYS A 1019 19.48 17.43 1.33
N GLN A 1020 19.72 17.25 0.04
CA GLN A 1020 20.84 17.90 -0.65
C GLN A 1020 20.64 19.42 -0.64
N SER A 1021 21.70 20.18 -0.37
CA SER A 1021 21.64 21.64 -0.38
C SER A 1021 23.00 22.25 -0.77
N PRO A 1022 23.03 23.51 -1.25
CA PRO A 1022 24.29 24.20 -1.54
C PRO A 1022 25.22 24.30 -0.33
N THR A 1023 24.67 24.37 0.88
CA THR A 1023 25.43 24.39 2.14
C THR A 1023 26.32 23.15 2.29
N LEU A 1024 25.86 21.97 1.84
CA LEU A 1024 26.61 20.72 1.96
C LEU A 1024 27.92 20.73 1.15
N MET A 1025 28.00 21.51 0.08
CA MET A 1025 29.22 21.62 -0.73
C MET A 1025 30.40 22.23 0.04
N HIS A 1026 30.12 23.00 1.09
CA HIS A 1026 31.11 23.65 1.96
C HIS A 1026 31.32 22.91 3.28
N ALA A 1027 30.55 21.86 3.56
CA ALA A 1027 30.69 21.09 4.78
C ALA A 1027 32.00 20.29 4.80
N ASP A 1028 32.63 20.20 5.97
CA ASP A 1028 33.74 19.31 6.27
C ASP A 1028 33.24 17.91 6.69
N VAL A 1029 32.05 17.86 7.29
CA VAL A 1029 31.38 16.62 7.71
C VAL A 1029 29.89 16.73 7.40
N ILE A 1030 29.34 15.71 6.75
CA ILE A 1030 27.91 15.54 6.51
C ILE A 1030 27.44 14.28 7.23
N LEU A 1031 26.45 14.42 8.09
CA LEU A 1031 25.76 13.32 8.74
C LEU A 1031 24.37 13.20 8.10
N ALA A 1032 24.07 12.04 7.51
CA ALA A 1032 22.72 11.73 7.05
C ALA A 1032 21.78 11.65 8.28
N GLY A 1033 20.76 12.49 8.34
CA GLY A 1033 19.77 12.53 9.42
C GLY A 1033 18.43 11.89 9.07
N ALA A 1034 17.59 11.71 10.08
CA ALA A 1034 16.23 11.22 9.94
C ALA A 1034 15.26 12.33 9.48
N ALA A 1035 14.39 12.02 8.53
CA ALA A 1035 13.31 12.89 8.10
C ALA A 1035 12.17 12.93 9.13
N ILE A 1036 11.24 13.87 9.02
CA ILE A 1036 10.14 14.00 10.00
C ILE A 1036 9.30 12.72 10.09
N ALA A 1037 9.06 12.04 8.97
CA ALA A 1037 8.35 10.76 8.94
C ALA A 1037 9.07 9.62 9.67
N GLU A 1038 10.35 9.79 10.02
CA GLU A 1038 11.21 8.79 10.65
C GLU A 1038 11.48 9.09 12.13
N LYS A 1039 10.97 10.22 12.63
CA LYS A 1039 11.18 10.70 13.99
C LYS A 1039 10.00 10.37 14.89
N GLU A 1040 10.27 10.23 16.18
CA GLU A 1040 9.28 10.23 17.25
C GLU A 1040 9.62 11.36 18.24
N GLY A 1041 8.61 12.09 18.72
CA GLY A 1041 8.81 13.09 19.75
C GLY A 1041 7.73 14.17 19.76
N LEU A 1042 8.07 15.32 20.31
CA LEU A 1042 7.14 16.43 20.50
C LEU A 1042 7.49 17.65 19.66
N ILE A 1043 6.45 18.38 19.25
CA ILE A 1043 6.56 19.71 18.64
C ILE A 1043 5.57 20.67 19.30
N THR A 1044 5.81 21.96 19.18
CA THR A 1044 4.95 23.02 19.71
C THR A 1044 4.51 23.95 18.59
N SER A 1045 3.21 24.05 18.40
CA SER A 1045 2.56 25.00 17.48
C SER A 1045 2.74 26.46 17.95
N SER A 1046 2.45 27.43 17.08
CA SER A 1046 2.59 28.86 17.44
C SER A 1046 1.60 29.35 18.51
N GLU A 1047 0.52 28.62 18.80
CA GLU A 1047 -0.36 28.90 19.95
C GLU A 1047 0.06 28.20 21.25
N GLY A 1048 1.25 27.60 21.29
CA GLY A 1048 1.79 26.95 22.48
C GLY A 1048 1.19 25.57 22.75
N ARG A 1049 0.41 24.99 21.83
CA ARG A 1049 -0.05 23.61 21.95
C ARG A 1049 1.09 22.66 21.60
N VAL A 1050 1.42 21.78 22.53
CA VAL A 1050 2.35 20.66 22.40
C VAL A 1050 1.65 19.47 21.73
N GLN A 1051 2.28 18.86 20.73
CA GLN A 1051 1.72 17.79 19.90
C GLN A 1051 2.78 16.73 19.62
N ALA A 1052 2.34 15.48 19.42
CA ALA A 1052 3.23 14.37 19.09
C ALA A 1052 3.45 14.27 17.57
N ILE A 1053 4.69 13.95 17.20
CA ILE A 1053 5.06 13.36 15.92
C ILE A 1053 5.34 11.89 16.20
N GLU A 1054 4.63 11.02 15.49
CA GLU A 1054 4.81 9.57 15.56
C GLU A 1054 5.68 9.11 14.38
N ARG A 1055 6.58 8.15 14.65
CA ARG A 1055 7.42 7.53 13.63
C ARG A 1055 6.56 6.71 12.68
N VAL A 1056 6.64 7.04 11.39
CA VAL A 1056 5.90 6.35 10.30
C VAL A 1056 6.78 5.31 9.63
N LEU A 1057 8.05 5.64 9.40
CA LEU A 1057 9.02 4.79 8.72
C LEU A 1057 10.19 4.47 9.66
N ASP A 1058 10.65 3.23 9.62
CA ASP A 1058 11.86 2.82 10.33
C ASP A 1058 13.11 3.34 9.60
N THR A 1059 14.16 3.66 10.36
CA THR A 1059 15.41 4.18 9.78
C THR A 1059 16.62 3.77 10.61
N ASP A 1060 17.72 3.46 9.93
CA ASP A 1060 19.05 3.31 10.56
C ASP A 1060 19.73 4.68 10.79
N LEU A 1061 19.12 5.77 10.30
CA LEU A 1061 19.67 7.13 10.33
C LEU A 1061 19.05 7.99 11.45
N ASP A 1062 18.54 7.38 12.52
CA ASP A 1062 17.81 8.07 13.58
C ASP A 1062 18.63 9.22 14.21
N SER A 1063 18.14 10.45 14.04
CA SER A 1063 18.85 11.65 14.50
C SER A 1063 19.05 11.68 16.02
N PHE A 1064 18.07 11.19 16.79
CA PHE A 1064 18.16 11.14 18.25
C PHE A 1064 19.24 10.17 18.72
N ASP A 1065 19.33 8.98 18.11
CA ASP A 1065 20.38 8.01 18.38
C ASP A 1065 21.77 8.52 17.98
N GLN A 1066 21.88 9.26 16.88
CA GLN A 1066 23.13 9.92 16.51
C GLN A 1066 23.55 10.96 17.56
N LEU A 1067 22.61 11.79 18.04
CA LEU A 1067 22.86 12.77 19.10
C LEU A 1067 23.30 12.08 20.40
N ARG A 1068 22.65 10.98 20.77
CA ARG A 1068 23.03 10.14 21.91
C ARG A 1068 24.46 9.59 21.74
N TYR A 1069 24.81 9.13 20.54
CA TYR A 1069 26.16 8.66 20.24
C TYR A 1069 27.21 9.76 20.38
N PHE A 1070 26.92 10.98 19.92
CA PHE A 1070 27.80 12.14 20.13
C PHE A 1070 27.95 12.47 21.60
N TRP A 1071 26.87 12.40 22.38
CA TRP A 1071 26.92 12.62 23.82
C TRP A 1071 27.91 11.68 24.51
N HIS A 1072 27.81 10.37 24.25
CA HIS A 1072 28.68 9.36 24.85
C HIS A 1072 30.18 9.49 24.46
N HIS A 1073 30.49 10.23 23.40
CA HIS A 1073 31.88 10.56 23.08
C HIS A 1073 32.50 11.58 24.03
N PHE A 1074 31.69 12.50 24.56
CA PHE A 1074 32.13 13.53 25.50
C PHE A 1074 31.88 13.12 26.95
N ASP A 1075 30.77 12.43 27.23
CA ASP A 1075 30.44 11.91 28.54
C ASP A 1075 30.80 10.44 28.68
N ARG A 1076 31.67 10.13 29.65
CA ARG A 1076 32.01 8.76 30.04
C ARG A 1076 31.22 8.27 31.25
N SER A 1077 30.25 9.04 31.72
CA SER A 1077 29.28 8.57 32.70
C SER A 1077 28.33 7.57 32.00
N ASP A 1078 28.03 6.43 32.64
CA ASP A 1078 27.05 5.45 32.16
C ASP A 1078 25.60 5.97 32.34
N SER A 1079 25.35 7.26 32.10
CA SER A 1079 24.00 7.81 32.15
C SER A 1079 23.19 7.26 30.97
N GLU A 1080 22.06 6.64 31.27
CA GLU A 1080 21.13 6.16 30.26
C GLU A 1080 20.44 7.38 29.63
N ILE A 1081 20.56 7.56 28.31
CA ILE A 1081 19.86 8.61 27.56
C ILE A 1081 18.88 7.92 26.63
N ASN A 1082 17.59 8.25 26.77
CA ASN A 1082 16.51 7.77 25.93
C ASN A 1082 15.43 8.84 25.79
N LEU A 1083 14.46 8.62 24.90
CA LEU A 1083 13.41 9.61 24.63
C LEU A 1083 12.60 9.97 25.90
N GLU A 1084 12.24 8.96 26.71
CA GLU A 1084 11.40 9.14 27.91
C GLU A 1084 12.10 9.97 28.99
N ASN A 1085 13.37 9.71 29.26
CA ASN A 1085 14.12 10.49 30.24
C ASN A 1085 14.50 11.90 29.73
N THR A 1086 14.59 12.09 28.42
CA THR A 1086 14.89 13.41 27.83
C THR A 1086 13.71 14.36 27.98
N ARG A 1087 12.49 13.86 28.19
CA ARG A 1087 11.32 14.68 28.53
C ARG A 1087 11.47 15.39 29.88
N GLU A 1088 12.23 14.85 30.83
CA GLU A 1088 12.58 15.59 32.04
C GLU A 1088 13.45 16.82 31.72
N THR A 1089 14.37 16.69 30.77
CA THR A 1089 15.18 17.80 30.25
C THR A 1089 14.33 18.84 29.52
N VAL A 1090 13.33 18.40 28.75
CA VAL A 1090 12.34 19.29 28.11
C VAL A 1090 11.60 20.11 29.17
N VAL A 1091 11.09 19.47 30.23
CA VAL A 1091 10.41 20.15 31.34
C VAL A 1091 11.36 21.05 32.14
N PHE A 1092 12.64 20.67 32.26
CA PHE A 1092 13.64 21.50 32.89
C PHE A 1092 13.86 22.82 32.12
N TYR A 1093 13.85 22.79 30.79
CA TYR A 1093 14.00 23.99 29.98
C TYR A 1093 12.71 24.81 29.86
N ASN A 1094 11.54 24.16 29.94
CA ASN A 1094 10.26 24.84 30.03
C ASN A 1094 9.35 24.19 31.08
N GLU A 1095 9.29 24.79 32.28
CA GLU A 1095 8.48 24.28 33.40
C GLU A 1095 6.98 24.24 33.08
N ASP A 1096 6.50 25.05 32.11
CA ASP A 1096 5.09 25.06 31.69
C ASP A 1096 4.65 23.74 31.04
N TYR A 1097 5.60 22.89 30.63
CA TYR A 1097 5.33 21.56 30.07
C TYR A 1097 5.10 20.49 31.14
N GLN A 1098 5.26 20.84 32.41
CA GLN A 1098 5.00 19.92 33.52
C GLN A 1098 3.53 19.47 33.52
N GLY A 1099 3.33 18.15 33.42
CA GLY A 1099 1.99 17.52 33.42
C GLY A 1099 1.30 17.44 32.06
N ILE A 1100 1.78 18.17 31.04
CA ILE A 1100 1.35 18.02 29.63
C ILE A 1100 1.96 16.75 29.04
N LEU A 1101 3.19 16.41 29.43
CA LEU A 1101 3.94 15.25 28.91
C LEU A 1101 3.62 13.93 29.63
N ALA A 1102 2.50 13.84 30.35
CA ALA A 1102 2.13 12.63 31.09
C ALA A 1102 1.76 11.48 30.12
N PRO A 1103 2.21 10.23 30.38
CA PRO A 1103 2.03 9.11 29.44
C PRO A 1103 0.56 8.79 29.08
N ASP A 1104 -0.38 9.07 30.00
CA ASP A 1104 -1.81 8.82 29.82
C ASP A 1104 -2.50 9.87 28.95
N GLN A 1105 -2.03 11.11 28.94
CA GLN A 1105 -2.52 12.13 28.01
C GLN A 1105 -2.01 11.86 26.59
N TYR A 1106 -0.76 11.42 26.44
CA TYR A 1106 -0.14 11.02 25.17
C TYR A 1106 -0.99 9.98 24.40
N ALA A 1107 -1.52 8.98 25.10
CA ALA A 1107 -2.35 7.92 24.52
C ALA A 1107 -3.79 8.33 24.18
N VAL A 1108 -4.28 9.46 24.70
CA VAL A 1108 -5.63 9.97 24.44
C VAL A 1108 -5.70 10.75 23.13
N TRP A 1109 -4.59 11.39 22.70
CA TRP A 1109 -4.49 12.10 21.43
C TRP A 1109 -4.33 11.18 20.21
N THR A 1110 -3.88 9.95 20.42
CA THR A 1110 -3.63 8.95 19.35
C THR A 1110 -4.78 7.95 19.15
N LYS A 1111 -5.83 7.99 19.99
CA LYS A 1111 -6.92 7.00 20.00
C LYS A 1111 -8.34 7.56 19.81
N SER A 1112 -8.49 8.85 19.48
CA SER A 1112 -9.80 9.48 19.23
C SER A 1112 -10.17 9.47 17.76
#